data_AF-A0A4Q4DTD7-F1
#
_entry.id   AF-A0A4Q4DTD7-F1
#
_cell.length_a   1.000
_cell.length_b   1.000
_cell.length_c   1.000
_cell.angle_alpha   90.00
_cell.angle_beta   90.00
_cell.angle_gamma   90.00
#
_symmetry.space_group_name_H-M   'P 1'
#
loop_
_entity.id
_entity.type
_entity.pdbx_description
1 polymer ?
#
loop_
_entity_poly.entity_id
_entity_poly.type
_entity_poly.pdbx_seq_one_letter_code
_entity_poly.pdbx_strand_id
1 'polypeptide(L)'
;MAIYTYGGTPSDVLTTATGGVLPDCPVNVRVAGTGELITALYEADGITPIGALRSNPASHPAPGAVRTFKIDGIAAIEYEYLDAAGRPVRRHQAAREAATRALEHIQGTFDTTTTPGPLAAARFDSAGQSLFDVTAFGAKGDGIADDTAPIQAALDAAYNAGGGSVLFPGGRTYNVNTFMVVRANTTIWAYGASIRSTHATTGVLRNFYGTDVFNGYGGHSHIKILGGTWDCNAYSASLGTGIVTATTNTMCFIHCADITVRDCRLLDSSSAHALEFNAVNGAVVEACRFEGFIDNSGDGSRRSSEAIQIDIAKSGSSSIGAFDGTPAVGIRVSGCWFGPSARLGTFGRAIGSHAQVAARYFDDIVIENCVIEGALESGIRGWNWRRAKIRGNTVRNTAASGVHVSVPDPAAGTVYTTYGITITDNIIEGTQTGSGIRVLGYDTAPITDVVINNNTIRGAAATTANGIQPQCTPGAVVSGNTVDGVRSTGIFPQYSDGVNLTGNTLTNTFSNAVNVAGCTAASVTDNVVDTTGSNHGIVIGGGTDGRAGAGALVAGNRIRAAAVAGIRLSQSGCHVTGNKVMKGSGTTVNGISLTSAATGCVITDNDLSGNGWTVAAALLTSTADPVVTAKGGTVLPGSNLVHAIVSNGTLATVADTATETAIATVTIPGNDPQPGSAYRVRVYGTASTTATPTLGFGLKIGGTVIAAPATVTARSGVSGKGWMAEAVLHCIGNGVSGTWAGGLTLMQQYGTASVVTSMSDGAVTNDTTTDMDVAVTAKWSVAGAGNTATATAAVIERIG
;
A
#
# COMPACT_ATOMS: atom_id res chain seq x y z
N MET A 1 -35.44 31.53 -0.52
CA MET A 1 -34.09 31.10 -0.12
C MET A 1 -33.11 31.64 -1.16
N ALA A 2 -31.81 31.66 -0.85
CA ALA A 2 -30.81 32.24 -1.76
C ALA A 2 -30.54 31.26 -2.91
N ILE A 3 -30.71 31.69 -4.15
CA ILE A 3 -30.30 30.90 -5.31
C ILE A 3 -28.83 31.22 -5.65
N TYR A 4 -28.02 30.18 -5.82
CA TYR A 4 -26.57 30.23 -5.97
C TYR A 4 -26.14 29.79 -7.35
N THR A 5 -25.14 30.45 -7.93
CA THR A 5 -24.70 30.26 -9.32
C THR A 5 -23.40 29.46 -9.41
N TYR A 6 -23.39 28.49 -10.33
CA TYR A 6 -22.32 27.53 -10.62
C TYR A 6 -22.05 27.41 -12.13
N GLY A 7 -20.94 26.76 -12.52
CA GLY A 7 -20.60 26.50 -13.92
C GLY A 7 -20.24 27.74 -14.76
N GLY A 8 -19.84 27.54 -16.01
CA GLY A 8 -19.60 28.61 -16.98
C GLY A 8 -18.33 29.45 -16.77
N THR A 9 -17.42 29.07 -15.85
CA THR A 9 -16.07 29.65 -15.78
C THR A 9 -15.11 28.88 -16.70
N PRO A 10 -13.97 29.48 -17.12
CA PRO A 10 -12.96 28.77 -17.91
C PRO A 10 -12.42 27.49 -17.24
N SER A 11 -12.55 27.40 -15.92
CA SER A 11 -12.14 26.22 -15.15
C SER A 11 -13.19 25.11 -15.10
N ASP A 12 -14.45 25.38 -15.46
CA ASP A 12 -15.56 24.41 -15.39
C ASP A 12 -15.60 23.49 -16.60
N VAL A 13 -14.43 23.04 -17.07
CA VAL A 13 -14.29 22.06 -18.15
C VAL A 13 -14.12 20.67 -17.53
N LEU A 14 -14.97 19.72 -17.93
CA LEU A 14 -14.84 18.34 -17.50
C LEU A 14 -13.67 17.70 -18.21
N THR A 15 -12.78 17.08 -17.44
CA THR A 15 -11.61 16.39 -17.96
C THR A 15 -11.54 14.97 -17.43
N THR A 16 -10.86 14.10 -18.18
CA THR A 16 -10.41 12.78 -17.73
C THR A 16 -9.39 12.92 -16.60
N ALA A 17 -9.11 11.81 -15.90
CA ALA A 17 -8.01 11.72 -14.93
C ALA A 17 -6.62 12.03 -15.53
N THR A 18 -6.50 11.97 -16.86
CA THR A 18 -5.28 12.29 -17.62
C THR A 18 -5.30 13.69 -18.26
N GLY A 19 -6.33 14.51 -18.00
CA GLY A 19 -6.44 15.90 -18.46
C GLY A 19 -7.08 16.12 -19.84
N GLY A 20 -7.63 15.08 -20.48
CA GLY A 20 -8.34 15.22 -21.76
C GLY A 20 -9.78 15.73 -21.57
N VAL A 21 -10.28 16.58 -22.47
CA VAL A 21 -11.63 17.17 -22.39
C VAL A 21 -12.72 16.11 -22.61
N LEU A 22 -13.79 16.15 -21.79
CA LEU A 22 -14.95 15.25 -21.87
C LEU A 22 -16.19 15.98 -22.42
N PRO A 23 -16.40 15.97 -23.75
CA PRO A 23 -17.57 16.59 -24.36
C PRO A 23 -18.84 15.77 -24.15
N ASP A 24 -19.99 16.45 -24.08
CA ASP A 24 -21.34 15.86 -23.98
C ASP A 24 -21.50 14.81 -22.87
N CYS A 25 -20.84 15.01 -21.73
CA CYS A 25 -20.87 14.10 -20.60
C CYS A 25 -22.00 14.47 -19.61
N PRO A 26 -22.84 13.52 -19.16
CA PRO A 26 -23.79 13.76 -18.08
C PRO A 26 -23.11 14.15 -16.77
N VAL A 27 -23.68 15.12 -16.06
CA VAL A 27 -23.18 15.63 -14.80
C VAL A 27 -24.24 15.52 -13.74
N ASN A 28 -23.99 14.70 -12.72
CA ASN A 28 -24.73 14.73 -11.48
C ASN A 28 -24.18 15.85 -10.61
N VAL A 29 -25.05 16.55 -9.90
CA VAL A 29 -24.65 17.59 -8.95
C VAL A 29 -25.05 17.14 -7.56
N ARG A 30 -24.11 17.14 -6.63
CA ARG A 30 -24.32 16.72 -5.24
C ARG A 30 -24.04 17.85 -4.27
N VAL A 31 -24.69 17.83 -3.11
CA VAL A 31 -24.37 18.74 -2.00
C VAL A 31 -22.99 18.38 -1.45
N ALA A 32 -22.08 19.34 -1.43
CA ALA A 32 -20.74 19.11 -0.90
C ALA A 32 -20.79 18.71 0.58
N GLY A 33 -19.97 17.73 0.97
CA GLY A 33 -19.87 17.24 2.35
C GLY A 33 -20.93 16.21 2.76
N THR A 34 -22.14 16.23 2.19
CA THR A 34 -23.16 15.20 2.45
C THR A 34 -23.29 14.19 1.31
N GLY A 35 -22.91 14.56 0.08
CA GLY A 35 -23.02 13.73 -1.11
C GLY A 35 -24.46 13.52 -1.59
N GLU A 36 -25.43 14.21 -1.02
CA GLU A 36 -26.85 14.15 -1.41
C GLU A 36 -27.03 14.65 -2.85
N LEU A 37 -27.79 13.91 -3.67
CA LEU A 37 -28.02 14.28 -5.06
C LEU A 37 -28.98 15.47 -5.15
N ILE A 38 -28.57 16.51 -5.87
CA ILE A 38 -29.39 17.70 -6.14
C ILE A 38 -30.19 17.44 -7.40
N THR A 39 -31.50 17.30 -7.24
CA THR A 39 -32.44 17.04 -8.35
C THR A 39 -33.09 18.30 -8.89
N ALA A 40 -33.04 19.41 -8.16
CA ALA A 40 -33.58 20.71 -8.57
C ALA A 40 -32.44 21.64 -9.02
N LEU A 41 -32.14 21.59 -10.31
CA LEU A 41 -31.19 22.50 -10.97
C LEU A 41 -31.95 23.48 -11.86
N TYR A 42 -31.49 24.72 -11.93
CA TYR A 42 -32.13 25.77 -12.74
C TYR A 42 -31.15 26.37 -13.75
N GLU A 43 -31.66 26.86 -14.87
CA GLU A 43 -30.92 27.65 -15.84
C GLU A 43 -30.34 28.93 -15.21
N ALA A 44 -29.52 29.66 -15.97
CA ALA A 44 -28.93 30.92 -15.51
C ALA A 44 -29.99 31.96 -15.06
N ASP A 45 -31.22 31.87 -15.57
CA ASP A 45 -32.37 32.68 -15.15
C ASP A 45 -32.84 32.38 -13.71
N GLY A 46 -32.44 31.24 -13.15
CA GLY A 46 -32.78 30.81 -11.79
C GLY A 46 -34.21 30.32 -11.61
N ILE A 47 -34.96 30.14 -12.69
CA ILE A 47 -36.37 29.75 -12.65
C ILE A 47 -36.70 28.59 -13.59
N THR A 48 -35.99 28.44 -14.71
CA THR A 48 -36.23 27.37 -15.67
C THR A 48 -35.55 26.09 -15.19
N PRO A 49 -36.27 24.98 -14.94
CA PRO A 49 -35.66 23.74 -14.47
C PRO A 49 -34.77 23.07 -15.53
N ILE A 50 -33.66 22.48 -15.10
CA ILE A 50 -32.77 21.67 -15.92
C ILE A 50 -33.09 20.19 -15.69
N GLY A 51 -33.55 19.50 -16.73
CA GLY A 51 -33.84 18.06 -16.67
C GLY A 51 -32.60 17.17 -16.60
N ALA A 52 -31.51 17.56 -17.27
CA ALA A 52 -30.21 16.91 -17.18
C ALA A 52 -29.08 17.92 -17.46
N LEU A 53 -28.11 18.03 -16.55
CA LEU A 53 -26.93 18.84 -16.77
C LEU A 53 -25.89 18.03 -17.55
N ARG A 54 -25.32 18.63 -18.60
CA ARG A 54 -24.29 18.01 -19.43
C ARG A 54 -23.18 19.02 -19.72
N SER A 55 -21.97 18.53 -19.97
CA SER A 55 -20.93 19.35 -20.57
C SER A 55 -21.21 19.63 -22.05
N ASN A 56 -20.61 20.69 -22.57
CA ASN A 56 -20.76 21.07 -23.97
C ASN A 56 -20.25 19.98 -24.93
N PRO A 57 -20.92 19.77 -26.07
CA PRO A 57 -20.52 18.77 -27.06
C PRO A 57 -19.21 19.16 -27.76
N ALA A 58 -18.61 18.18 -28.45
CA ALA A 58 -17.32 18.36 -29.14
C ALA A 58 -17.38 19.43 -30.24
N SER A 59 -18.56 19.67 -30.81
CA SER A 59 -18.82 20.69 -31.83
C SER A 59 -18.99 22.10 -31.27
N HIS A 60 -19.05 22.28 -29.95
CA HIS A 60 -19.18 23.59 -29.32
C HIS A 60 -17.83 24.35 -29.33
N PRO A 61 -17.80 25.69 -29.44
CA PRO A 61 -16.55 26.48 -29.38
C PRO A 61 -15.75 26.31 -28.07
N ALA A 62 -16.37 25.76 -27.04
CA ALA A 62 -15.76 25.39 -25.76
C ALA A 62 -16.20 23.97 -25.37
N PRO A 63 -15.60 22.91 -25.94
CA PRO A 63 -15.97 21.52 -25.66
C PRO A 63 -15.75 21.18 -24.18
N GLY A 64 -16.62 20.33 -23.62
CA GLY A 64 -16.50 19.83 -22.24
C GLY A 64 -16.74 20.86 -21.14
N ALA A 65 -16.97 22.13 -21.45
CA ALA A 65 -17.37 23.12 -20.46
C ALA A 65 -18.78 22.84 -19.94
N VAL A 66 -18.96 22.94 -18.62
CA VAL A 66 -20.26 22.93 -17.96
C VAL A 66 -20.83 24.33 -18.05
N ARG A 67 -22.03 24.48 -18.61
CA ARG A 67 -22.73 25.76 -18.74
C ARG A 67 -23.11 26.34 -17.38
N THR A 68 -23.36 27.66 -17.33
CA THR A 68 -23.86 28.32 -16.12
C THR A 68 -25.22 27.77 -15.71
N PHE A 69 -25.39 27.50 -14.41
CA PHE A 69 -26.66 27.05 -13.82
C PHE A 69 -26.79 27.53 -12.37
N LYS A 70 -27.96 27.34 -11.78
CA LYS A 70 -28.32 27.83 -10.45
C LYS A 70 -28.97 26.76 -9.57
N ILE A 71 -28.80 26.87 -8.26
CA ILE A 71 -29.33 25.94 -7.25
C ILE A 71 -29.86 26.72 -6.05
N ASP A 72 -31.03 26.37 -5.53
CA ASP A 72 -31.59 27.02 -4.34
C ASP A 72 -30.97 26.47 -3.04
N GLY A 73 -30.54 27.35 -2.15
CA GLY A 73 -30.14 27.03 -0.78
C GLY A 73 -28.82 26.27 -0.61
N ILE A 74 -28.17 25.85 -1.69
CA ILE A 74 -26.90 25.10 -1.65
C ILE A 74 -25.74 26.03 -1.98
N ALA A 75 -24.82 26.23 -1.03
CA ALA A 75 -23.68 27.13 -1.15
C ALA A 75 -22.37 26.43 -1.61
N ALA A 76 -22.36 25.10 -1.69
CA ALA A 76 -21.24 24.32 -2.21
C ALA A 76 -21.72 22.97 -2.79
N ILE A 77 -21.13 22.56 -3.91
CA ILE A 77 -21.49 21.35 -4.64
C ILE A 77 -20.29 20.48 -4.96
N GLU A 78 -20.57 19.23 -5.33
CA GLU A 78 -19.66 18.34 -6.04
C GLU A 78 -20.27 17.94 -7.39
N TYR A 79 -19.53 18.16 -8.47
CA TYR A 79 -19.83 17.54 -9.75
C TYR A 79 -19.46 16.07 -9.68
N GLU A 80 -20.36 15.18 -10.09
CA GLU A 80 -20.10 13.75 -10.28
C GLU A 80 -20.39 13.39 -11.74
N TYR A 81 -19.38 12.91 -12.45
CA TYR A 81 -19.48 12.52 -13.86
C TYR A 81 -18.58 11.31 -14.14
N LEU A 82 -18.76 10.64 -15.28
CA LEU A 82 -17.92 9.52 -15.65
C LEU A 82 -16.75 9.99 -16.53
N ASP A 83 -15.55 9.51 -16.25
CA ASP A 83 -14.41 9.70 -17.13
C ASP A 83 -14.53 8.86 -18.42
N ALA A 84 -13.57 9.01 -19.35
CA ALA A 84 -13.55 8.29 -20.62
C ALA A 84 -13.47 6.74 -20.46
N ALA A 85 -13.14 6.24 -19.27
CA ALA A 85 -13.10 4.83 -18.93
C ALA A 85 -14.31 4.37 -18.09
N GLY A 86 -15.33 5.23 -17.91
CA GLY A 86 -16.56 4.92 -17.17
C GLY A 86 -16.42 5.01 -15.64
N ARG A 87 -15.38 5.64 -15.12
CA ARG A 87 -15.15 5.77 -13.66
C ARG A 87 -15.70 7.09 -13.13
N PRO A 88 -16.34 7.12 -11.95
CA PRO A 88 -16.86 8.35 -11.38
C PRO A 88 -15.74 9.28 -10.92
N VAL A 89 -15.81 10.54 -11.35
CA VAL A 89 -14.96 11.65 -10.93
C VAL A 89 -15.80 12.62 -10.14
N ARG A 90 -15.29 13.06 -8.97
CA ARG A 90 -15.92 14.08 -8.14
C ARG A 90 -15.08 15.35 -8.06
N ARG A 91 -15.71 16.51 -8.25
CA ARG A 91 -15.04 17.81 -8.18
C ARG A 91 -15.86 18.81 -7.39
N HIS A 92 -15.28 19.33 -6.32
CA HIS A 92 -15.88 20.38 -5.50
C HIS A 92 -15.94 21.74 -6.22
N GLN A 93 -17.02 22.48 -6.01
CA GLN A 93 -17.15 23.89 -6.37
C GLN A 93 -17.99 24.64 -5.33
N ALA A 94 -17.48 25.74 -4.79
CA ALA A 94 -18.26 26.67 -3.97
C ALA A 94 -19.12 27.61 -4.84
N ALA A 95 -20.26 28.07 -4.31
CA ALA A 95 -21.12 29.05 -4.97
C ALA A 95 -20.38 30.36 -5.22
N ARG A 96 -20.60 30.98 -6.39
CA ARG A 96 -19.99 32.29 -6.68
C ARG A 96 -20.43 33.38 -5.70
N GLU A 97 -21.66 33.34 -5.23
CA GLU A 97 -22.22 34.32 -4.30
C GLU A 97 -21.71 34.14 -2.86
N ALA A 98 -21.03 33.04 -2.51
CA ALA A 98 -20.34 32.95 -1.21
C ALA A 98 -19.17 33.94 -1.13
N ALA A 99 -18.49 34.21 -2.25
CA ALA A 99 -17.47 35.25 -2.36
C ALA A 99 -18.11 36.66 -2.37
N THR A 100 -19.25 36.82 -3.05
CA THR A 100 -19.96 38.11 -3.13
C THR A 100 -20.66 38.49 -1.83
N ARG A 101 -21.26 37.55 -1.09
CA ARG A 101 -21.92 37.85 0.21
C ARG A 101 -20.93 38.17 1.31
N ALA A 102 -19.73 37.58 1.29
CA ALA A 102 -18.63 38.01 2.15
C ALA A 102 -18.22 39.46 1.83
N LEU A 103 -18.21 39.83 0.54
CA LEU A 103 -17.91 41.19 0.09
C LEU A 103 -19.04 42.19 0.37
N GLU A 104 -20.30 41.80 0.18
CA GLU A 104 -21.51 42.61 0.43
C GLU A 104 -21.77 42.80 1.92
N HIS A 105 -21.44 41.81 2.78
CA HIS A 105 -21.50 41.98 4.23
C HIS A 105 -20.46 43.00 4.71
N ILE A 106 -19.30 43.07 4.05
CA ILE A 106 -18.23 44.06 4.31
C ILE A 106 -18.60 45.44 3.73
N GLN A 107 -19.32 45.49 2.60
CA GLN A 107 -19.78 46.74 1.96
C GLN A 107 -21.04 47.33 2.61
N GLY A 108 -21.96 46.50 3.10
CA GLY A 108 -23.21 46.91 3.75
C GLY A 108 -23.05 47.46 5.17
N THR A 109 -21.87 47.32 5.77
CA THR A 109 -21.48 47.96 7.04
C THR A 109 -20.94 49.39 6.89
N PHE A 110 -20.89 49.95 5.67
CA PHE A 110 -20.49 51.34 5.46
C PHE A 110 -21.71 52.27 5.43
N ASP A 111 -21.81 53.15 6.43
CA ASP A 111 -22.55 54.40 6.30
C ASP A 111 -21.80 55.31 5.31
N THR A 112 -22.43 55.60 4.16
CA THR A 112 -21.85 56.42 3.10
C THR A 112 -22.11 57.92 3.26
N THR A 113 -22.55 58.38 4.45
CA THR A 113 -23.03 59.77 4.63
C THR A 113 -22.07 60.75 5.32
N THR A 114 -20.82 60.39 5.65
CA THR A 114 -19.87 61.35 6.26
C THR A 114 -18.52 61.46 5.55
N THR A 115 -18.12 62.71 5.29
CA THR A 115 -16.91 63.18 4.60
C THR A 115 -15.60 62.75 5.33
N PRO A 116 -14.47 62.56 4.63
CA PRO A 116 -13.29 61.91 5.22
C PRO A 116 -12.42 62.85 6.06
N GLY A 117 -12.06 62.39 7.27
CA GLY A 117 -10.98 62.89 8.12
C GLY A 117 -10.02 61.75 8.52
N PRO A 118 -8.78 62.04 8.99
CA PRO A 118 -7.72 61.04 9.06
C PRO A 118 -7.81 60.14 10.30
N LEU A 119 -7.71 58.83 10.04
CA LEU A 119 -7.54 57.68 10.96
C LEU A 119 -8.71 57.31 11.90
N ALA A 120 -8.90 55.99 12.02
CA ALA A 120 -9.67 55.22 13.01
C ALA A 120 -11.13 54.84 12.69
N ALA A 121 -11.29 53.71 12.02
CA ALA A 121 -12.18 52.68 12.52
C ALA A 121 -11.45 51.34 12.38
N ALA A 122 -10.95 50.81 13.50
CA ALA A 122 -10.53 49.41 13.55
C ALA A 122 -11.75 48.57 13.17
N ARG A 123 -11.72 47.95 12.00
CA ARG A 123 -12.70 46.93 11.63
C ARG A 123 -12.30 45.69 12.41
N PHE A 124 -13.27 44.96 12.95
CA PHE A 124 -12.98 43.69 13.60
C PHE A 124 -13.33 42.55 12.65
N ASP A 125 -12.48 41.53 12.58
CA ASP A 125 -12.84 40.28 11.93
C ASP A 125 -13.94 39.55 12.73
N SER A 126 -14.42 38.43 12.21
CA SER A 126 -15.45 37.60 12.86
C SER A 126 -15.02 37.04 14.23
N ALA A 127 -13.75 37.17 14.60
CA ALA A 127 -13.20 36.77 15.90
C ALA A 127 -12.89 37.98 16.82
N GLY A 128 -13.24 39.21 16.42
CA GLY A 128 -13.03 40.40 17.24
C GLY A 128 -11.61 40.98 17.17
N GLN A 129 -10.79 40.61 16.18
CA GLN A 129 -9.43 41.15 16.02
C GLN A 129 -9.38 42.31 15.03
N SER A 130 -8.47 43.27 15.25
CA SER A 130 -8.24 44.41 14.36
C SER A 130 -7.93 43.94 12.92
N LEU A 131 -8.64 44.49 11.95
CA LEU A 131 -8.56 44.19 10.52
C LEU A 131 -7.88 45.33 9.77
N PHE A 132 -6.86 44.98 8.99
CA PHE A 132 -6.00 45.89 8.23
C PHE A 132 -6.09 45.53 6.74
N ASP A 133 -6.93 46.24 5.99
CA ASP A 133 -7.08 46.06 4.54
C ASP A 133 -5.90 46.73 3.81
N VAL A 134 -5.13 45.97 3.03
CA VAL A 134 -3.94 46.49 2.33
C VAL A 134 -4.26 47.65 1.38
N THR A 135 -5.49 47.73 0.87
CA THR A 135 -5.93 48.81 -0.03
C THR A 135 -6.17 50.12 0.71
N ALA A 136 -6.50 50.07 2.00
CA ALA A 136 -6.57 51.25 2.86
C ALA A 136 -5.18 51.86 3.13
N PHE A 137 -4.12 51.07 2.93
CA PHE A 137 -2.72 51.52 2.99
C PHE A 137 -2.16 51.89 1.61
N GLY A 138 -2.98 51.81 0.54
CA GLY A 138 -2.63 52.24 -0.80
C GLY A 138 -2.23 51.13 -1.78
N ALA A 139 -2.36 49.86 -1.40
CA ALA A 139 -2.12 48.75 -2.32
C ALA A 139 -3.18 48.74 -3.43
N LYS A 140 -2.77 48.67 -4.70
CA LYS A 140 -3.66 48.70 -5.85
C LYS A 140 -4.16 47.31 -6.20
N GLY A 141 -3.26 46.33 -6.26
CA GLY A 141 -3.59 44.97 -6.69
C GLY A 141 -3.93 44.88 -8.18
N ASP A 142 -3.38 45.76 -9.01
CA ASP A 142 -3.63 45.86 -10.45
C ASP A 142 -2.70 44.97 -11.31
N GLY A 143 -1.77 44.25 -10.68
CA GLY A 143 -0.78 43.41 -11.34
C GLY A 143 0.35 44.18 -12.02
N ILE A 144 0.42 45.51 -11.84
CA ILE A 144 1.42 46.39 -12.45
C ILE A 144 2.19 47.13 -11.35
N ALA A 145 1.49 47.81 -10.45
CA ALA A 145 2.09 48.62 -9.40
C ALA A 145 2.87 47.76 -8.39
N ASP A 146 4.00 48.30 -7.92
CA ASP A 146 4.72 47.73 -6.78
C ASP A 146 3.94 48.05 -5.49
N ASP A 147 3.26 47.04 -4.96
CA ASP A 147 2.41 47.15 -3.78
C ASP A 147 3.17 46.85 -2.47
N THR A 148 4.50 46.65 -2.54
CA THR A 148 5.32 46.22 -1.39
C THR A 148 5.16 47.14 -0.18
N ALA A 149 5.36 48.45 -0.35
CA ALA A 149 5.36 49.38 0.77
C ALA A 149 3.96 49.53 1.42
N PRO A 150 2.86 49.69 0.66
CA PRO A 150 1.50 49.64 1.22
C PRO A 150 1.20 48.35 2.00
N ILE A 151 1.60 47.20 1.47
CA ILE A 151 1.33 45.92 2.14
C ILE A 151 2.16 45.79 3.43
N GLN A 152 3.44 46.16 3.38
CA GLN A 152 4.28 46.14 4.57
C GLN A 152 3.74 47.09 5.64
N ALA A 153 3.22 48.26 5.26
CA ALA A 153 2.59 49.19 6.21
C ALA A 153 1.35 48.59 6.90
N ALA A 154 0.55 47.80 6.18
CA ALA A 154 -0.58 47.07 6.77
C ALA A 154 -0.13 45.98 7.76
N LEU A 155 0.91 45.21 7.40
CA LEU A 155 1.53 44.20 8.29
C LEU A 155 2.12 44.85 9.55
N ASP A 156 2.80 45.99 9.40
CA ASP A 156 3.40 46.72 10.50
C ASP A 156 2.32 47.31 11.42
N ALA A 157 1.22 47.82 10.86
CA ALA A 157 0.09 48.32 11.63
C ALA A 157 -0.58 47.20 12.46
N ALA A 158 -0.73 46.00 11.88
CA ALA A 158 -1.24 44.83 12.60
C ALA A 158 -0.34 44.46 13.77
N TYR A 159 0.97 44.38 13.55
CA TYR A 159 1.92 44.09 14.61
C TYR A 159 1.92 45.15 15.72
N ASN A 160 1.92 46.44 15.36
CA ASN A 160 1.92 47.54 16.32
C ASN A 160 0.63 47.61 17.15
N ALA A 161 -0.48 47.04 16.66
CA ALA A 161 -1.73 46.88 17.40
C ALA A 161 -1.73 45.68 18.36
N GLY A 162 -0.60 44.96 18.49
CA GLY A 162 -0.47 43.74 19.29
C GLY A 162 -0.84 42.46 18.52
N GLY A 163 -1.13 42.56 17.23
CA GLY A 163 -1.63 41.50 16.37
C GLY A 163 -2.88 41.91 15.60
N GLY A 164 -3.32 41.06 14.68
CA GLY A 164 -4.55 41.30 13.91
C GLY A 164 -4.60 40.59 12.57
N SER A 165 -5.69 40.82 11.86
CA SER A 165 -5.97 40.26 10.55
C SER A 165 -5.57 41.25 9.44
N VAL A 166 -4.70 40.87 8.52
CA VAL A 166 -4.36 41.64 7.32
C VAL A 166 -5.11 41.08 6.12
N LEU A 167 -5.95 41.89 5.49
CA LEU A 167 -6.81 41.47 4.39
C LEU A 167 -6.22 41.90 3.05
N PHE A 168 -6.10 40.92 2.15
CA PHE A 168 -5.87 41.11 0.72
C PHE A 168 -7.18 40.85 -0.02
N PRO A 169 -7.86 41.89 -0.52
CA PRO A 169 -9.04 41.70 -1.35
C PRO A 169 -8.78 40.79 -2.56
N GLY A 170 -9.64 39.79 -2.75
CA GLY A 170 -9.57 38.83 -3.85
C GLY A 170 -9.90 39.42 -5.23
N GLY A 171 -9.58 38.68 -6.29
CA GLY A 171 -9.72 39.13 -7.69
C GLY A 171 -8.62 40.10 -8.14
N ARG A 172 -7.55 40.23 -7.34
CA ARG A 172 -6.47 41.21 -7.53
C ARG A 172 -5.10 40.53 -7.55
N THR A 173 -4.14 41.16 -8.22
CA THR A 173 -2.74 40.73 -8.25
C THR A 173 -1.85 41.82 -7.66
N TYR A 174 -1.20 41.53 -6.53
CA TYR A 174 -0.31 42.44 -5.84
C TYR A 174 1.13 42.08 -6.18
N ASN A 175 1.85 42.97 -6.88
CA ASN A 175 3.27 42.74 -7.14
C ASN A 175 4.09 43.18 -5.94
N VAL A 176 5.09 42.38 -5.57
CA VAL A 176 6.04 42.70 -4.50
C VAL A 176 7.47 42.59 -5.02
N ASN A 177 8.27 43.60 -4.70
CA ASN A 177 9.65 43.76 -5.19
C ASN A 177 10.70 43.43 -4.12
N THR A 178 10.27 42.92 -2.97
CA THR A 178 11.10 42.27 -1.96
C THR A 178 10.21 41.36 -1.10
N PHE A 179 10.82 40.61 -0.19
CA PHE A 179 10.09 39.86 0.82
C PHE A 179 9.27 40.78 1.71
N MET A 180 7.97 40.50 1.82
CA MET A 180 7.14 41.03 2.89
C MET A 180 7.48 40.32 4.21
N VAL A 181 7.53 41.08 5.30
CA VAL A 181 7.85 40.56 6.63
C VAL A 181 6.59 40.55 7.48
N VAL A 182 6.08 39.35 7.78
CA VAL A 182 4.97 39.13 8.70
C VAL A 182 5.50 38.91 10.11
N ARG A 183 4.98 39.66 11.08
CA ARG A 183 5.42 39.58 12.48
C ARG A 183 4.38 38.87 13.36
N ALA A 184 4.71 38.70 14.64
CA ALA A 184 3.96 37.84 15.54
C ALA A 184 2.47 38.21 15.66
N ASN A 185 1.63 37.22 15.97
CA ASN A 185 0.18 37.37 16.18
C ASN A 185 -0.59 37.93 14.97
N THR A 186 -0.13 37.63 13.75
CA THR A 186 -0.73 38.14 12.52
C THR A 186 -1.43 37.03 11.74
N THR A 187 -2.68 37.28 11.34
CA THR A 187 -3.41 36.43 10.37
C THR A 187 -3.50 37.15 9.03
N ILE A 188 -3.01 36.55 7.96
CA ILE A 188 -3.18 37.04 6.59
C ILE A 188 -4.38 36.34 5.95
N TRP A 189 -5.35 37.13 5.46
CA TRP A 189 -6.50 36.68 4.69
C TRP A 189 -6.33 37.06 3.22
N ALA A 190 -6.03 36.08 2.37
CA ALA A 190 -5.70 36.30 0.96
C ALA A 190 -6.54 35.48 -0.03
N TYR A 191 -7.71 34.98 0.40
CA TYR A 191 -8.60 34.20 -0.47
C TYR A 191 -8.94 34.95 -1.77
N GLY A 192 -8.60 34.32 -2.90
CA GLY A 192 -8.82 34.87 -4.24
C GLY A 192 -7.81 35.95 -4.67
N ALA A 193 -6.86 36.35 -3.82
CA ALA A 193 -5.78 37.26 -4.18
C ALA A 193 -4.59 36.50 -4.79
N SER A 194 -3.82 37.18 -5.64
CA SER A 194 -2.50 36.73 -6.11
C SER A 194 -1.44 37.70 -5.61
N ILE A 195 -0.36 37.20 -5.04
CA ILE A 195 0.79 37.98 -4.59
C ILE A 195 2.00 37.44 -5.34
N ARG A 196 2.67 38.30 -6.11
CA ARG A 196 3.68 37.88 -7.09
C ARG A 196 5.00 38.62 -6.91
N SER A 197 6.10 37.88 -6.87
CA SER A 197 7.44 38.49 -6.87
C SER A 197 7.75 39.13 -8.23
N THR A 198 8.25 40.36 -8.20
CA THR A 198 8.76 41.09 -9.37
C THR A 198 10.24 41.44 -9.26
N HIS A 199 10.95 40.88 -8.27
CA HIS A 199 12.38 41.13 -8.08
C HIS A 199 13.20 39.89 -8.43
N ALA A 200 14.31 40.06 -9.14
CA ALA A 200 15.12 38.94 -9.63
C ALA A 200 15.66 38.00 -8.54
N THR A 201 15.75 38.48 -7.28
CA THR A 201 16.45 37.76 -6.21
C THR A 201 15.62 37.45 -4.96
N THR A 202 14.32 37.76 -4.92
CA THR A 202 13.51 37.54 -3.71
C THR A 202 12.25 36.74 -4.00
N GLY A 203 11.82 35.98 -2.99
CA GLY A 203 10.47 35.42 -2.94
C GLY A 203 9.44 36.43 -2.44
N VAL A 204 8.42 35.94 -1.75
CA VAL A 204 7.21 36.71 -1.44
C VAL A 204 7.07 37.05 0.04
N LEU A 205 7.18 36.07 0.94
CA LEU A 205 6.86 36.26 2.36
C LEU A 205 7.87 35.59 3.30
N ARG A 206 8.17 36.22 4.44
CA ARG A 206 8.94 35.62 5.54
C ARG A 206 8.57 36.20 6.89
N ASN A 207 9.00 35.57 8.00
CA ASN A 207 8.76 36.07 9.36
C ASN A 207 9.93 36.87 9.98
N PHE A 208 10.90 37.31 9.18
CA PHE A 208 12.11 37.97 9.68
C PHE A 208 12.61 39.05 8.71
N TYR A 209 13.32 40.03 9.24
CA TYR A 209 14.25 40.87 8.49
C TYR A 209 15.62 40.20 8.42
N GLY A 210 16.41 40.49 7.38
CA GLY A 210 17.74 39.88 7.21
C GLY A 210 18.75 40.23 8.31
N THR A 211 18.44 41.23 9.13
CA THR A 211 19.23 41.66 10.29
C THR A 211 18.79 41.02 11.60
N ASP A 212 17.70 40.25 11.61
CA ASP A 212 17.18 39.62 12.82
C ASP A 212 18.09 38.49 13.30
N VAL A 213 18.13 38.32 14.62
CA VAL A 213 18.85 37.25 15.30
C VAL A 213 17.90 36.64 16.34
N PHE A 214 17.41 35.43 16.06
CA PHE A 214 16.48 34.71 16.93
C PHE A 214 17.12 33.39 17.35
N ASN A 215 17.04 33.00 18.62
CA ASN A 215 17.50 31.68 19.08
C ASN A 215 16.31 30.79 19.44
N GLY A 216 16.49 29.47 19.38
CA GLY A 216 15.43 28.53 19.70
C GLY A 216 14.19 28.74 18.83
N TYR A 217 13.04 28.97 19.46
CA TYR A 217 11.78 29.29 18.78
C TYR A 217 11.33 30.74 19.07
N GLY A 218 12.28 31.66 19.33
CA GLY A 218 12.02 33.01 19.86
C GLY A 218 11.69 34.11 18.84
N GLY A 219 11.65 33.78 17.56
CA GLY A 219 11.26 34.66 16.45
C GLY A 219 9.75 34.87 16.36
N HIS A 220 9.34 35.61 15.33
CA HIS A 220 7.94 35.98 15.15
C HIS A 220 7.04 34.75 14.90
N SER A 221 6.07 34.55 15.80
CA SER A 221 5.27 33.33 15.99
C SER A 221 3.76 33.63 16.01
N HIS A 222 2.91 32.59 16.04
CA HIS A 222 1.45 32.74 15.99
C HIS A 222 0.98 33.41 14.71
N ILE A 223 1.44 32.89 13.57
CA ILE A 223 1.20 33.46 12.24
C ILE A 223 0.32 32.51 11.44
N LYS A 224 -0.73 33.05 10.82
CA LYS A 224 -1.64 32.29 9.97
C LYS A 224 -1.69 32.90 8.58
N ILE A 225 -1.52 32.07 7.56
CA ILE A 225 -1.64 32.45 6.16
C ILE A 225 -2.83 31.68 5.58
N LEU A 226 -3.88 32.39 5.19
CA LEU A 226 -5.15 31.81 4.77
C LEU A 226 -5.48 32.22 3.33
N GLY A 227 -5.47 31.26 2.42
CA GLY A 227 -5.78 31.48 1.01
C GLY A 227 -4.67 32.16 0.21
N GLY A 228 -5.00 32.44 -1.06
CA GLY A 228 -4.16 33.20 -1.97
C GLY A 228 -3.24 32.37 -2.86
N THR A 229 -2.86 32.95 -3.99
CA THR A 229 -1.75 32.46 -4.83
C THR A 229 -0.49 33.24 -4.48
N TRP A 230 0.56 32.55 -4.08
CA TRP A 230 1.86 33.08 -3.69
C TRP A 230 2.85 32.69 -4.79
N ASP A 231 3.01 33.58 -5.76
CA ASP A 231 3.74 33.34 -7.01
C ASP A 231 5.18 33.85 -6.89
N CYS A 232 6.13 32.91 -6.80
CA CYS A 232 7.55 33.24 -6.81
C CYS A 232 8.03 33.66 -8.19
N ASN A 233 7.26 33.42 -9.25
CA ASN A 233 7.52 33.94 -10.58
C ASN A 233 8.92 33.59 -11.11
N ALA A 234 9.36 32.36 -10.86
CA ALA A 234 10.68 31.88 -11.26
C ALA A 234 10.90 32.06 -12.76
N TYR A 235 12.08 32.53 -13.14
CA TYR A 235 12.45 32.70 -14.53
C TYR A 235 12.63 31.34 -15.20
N SER A 236 12.11 31.21 -16.42
CA SER A 236 12.33 30.07 -17.31
C SER A 236 12.88 30.57 -18.64
N ALA A 237 14.14 30.24 -18.90
CA ALA A 237 14.80 30.59 -20.15
C ALA A 237 14.13 29.93 -21.38
N SER A 238 13.62 28.70 -21.24
CA SER A 238 12.99 27.98 -22.35
C SER A 238 11.64 28.56 -22.75
N LEU A 239 10.95 29.21 -21.82
CA LEU A 239 9.63 29.82 -22.05
C LEU A 239 9.70 31.35 -22.20
N GLY A 240 10.84 31.97 -21.87
CA GLY A 240 10.98 33.43 -21.87
C GLY A 240 10.03 34.13 -20.89
N THR A 241 9.70 33.48 -19.76
CA THR A 241 8.70 33.96 -18.77
C THR A 241 9.25 33.90 -17.35
N GLY A 242 8.70 34.73 -16.47
CA GLY A 242 9.17 34.88 -15.09
C GLY A 242 10.31 35.90 -14.96
N ILE A 243 10.76 36.15 -13.73
CA ILE A 243 11.83 37.11 -13.45
C ILE A 243 12.81 36.65 -12.35
N VAL A 244 12.38 35.77 -11.45
CA VAL A 244 13.21 35.36 -10.31
C VAL A 244 14.23 34.32 -10.74
N THR A 245 15.50 34.70 -10.72
CA THR A 245 16.63 33.85 -11.14
C THR A 245 17.45 33.36 -9.96
N ALA A 246 17.40 34.04 -8.81
CA ALA A 246 18.16 33.60 -7.65
C ALA A 246 17.58 32.33 -7.03
N THR A 247 18.41 31.67 -6.21
CA THR A 247 17.96 30.64 -5.29
C THR A 247 17.26 31.31 -4.12
N THR A 248 15.94 31.17 -4.05
CA THR A 248 15.13 31.84 -3.02
C THR A 248 13.88 31.04 -2.70
N ASN A 249 13.52 31.04 -1.42
CA ASN A 249 12.25 30.47 -1.00
C ASN A 249 11.09 31.36 -1.46
N THR A 250 9.92 30.76 -1.72
CA THR A 250 8.69 31.54 -1.95
C THR A 250 8.16 32.09 -0.62
N MET A 251 8.10 31.24 0.39
CA MET A 251 7.71 31.54 1.77
C MET A 251 8.68 30.88 2.76
N CYS A 252 9.09 31.59 3.81
CA CYS A 252 10.07 31.05 4.77
C CYS A 252 9.79 31.49 6.22
N PHE A 253 9.77 30.52 7.13
CA PHE A 253 9.59 30.74 8.56
C PHE A 253 10.77 30.19 9.34
N ILE A 254 11.43 31.04 10.12
CA ILE A 254 12.65 30.71 10.84
C ILE A 254 12.50 31.03 12.33
N HIS A 255 12.99 30.12 13.18
CA HIS A 255 13.08 30.27 14.64
C HIS A 255 11.75 30.64 15.30
N CYS A 256 10.63 30.06 14.90
CA CYS A 256 9.30 30.47 15.38
C CYS A 256 8.43 29.30 15.83
N ALA A 257 7.23 29.60 16.31
CA ALA A 257 6.24 28.62 16.73
C ALA A 257 4.84 28.98 16.22
N ASP A 258 3.96 27.98 16.20
CA ASP A 258 2.54 28.12 15.86
C ASP A 258 2.30 28.83 14.52
N ILE A 259 2.67 28.13 13.45
CA ILE A 259 2.47 28.60 12.08
C ILE A 259 1.35 27.81 11.41
N THR A 260 0.41 28.50 10.78
CA THR A 260 -0.62 27.87 9.94
C THR A 260 -0.52 28.39 8.51
N VAL A 261 -0.49 27.49 7.53
CA VAL A 261 -0.63 27.81 6.10
C VAL A 261 -1.79 26.97 5.57
N ARG A 262 -2.90 27.61 5.16
CA ARG A 262 -4.11 26.89 4.75
C ARG A 262 -4.69 27.46 3.46
N ASP A 263 -5.17 26.58 2.58
CA ASP A 263 -5.86 26.94 1.33
C ASP A 263 -5.00 27.78 0.37
N CYS A 264 -3.67 27.79 0.58
CA CYS A 264 -2.73 28.55 -0.24
C CYS A 264 -2.30 27.76 -1.47
N ARG A 265 -2.03 28.48 -2.56
CA ARG A 265 -1.32 27.98 -3.74
C ARG A 265 0.05 28.63 -3.81
N LEU A 266 1.12 27.87 -3.61
CA LEU A 266 2.50 28.33 -3.78
C LEU A 266 2.97 27.94 -5.18
N LEU A 267 3.32 28.94 -5.98
CA LEU A 267 3.46 28.81 -7.42
C LEU A 267 4.86 29.21 -7.91
N ASP A 268 5.41 28.38 -8.78
CA ASP A 268 6.58 28.63 -9.62
C ASP A 268 7.85 29.04 -8.85
N SER A 269 8.34 28.16 -7.98
CA SER A 269 9.52 28.38 -7.14
C SER A 269 10.85 28.28 -7.91
N SER A 270 11.83 29.11 -7.52
CA SER A 270 13.17 29.20 -8.14
C SER A 270 14.25 28.57 -7.25
N SER A 271 14.77 27.42 -7.67
CA SER A 271 15.91 26.68 -7.10
C SER A 271 15.85 26.30 -5.61
N ALA A 272 14.94 26.83 -4.82
CA ALA A 272 14.78 26.52 -3.41
C ALA A 272 13.33 26.11 -3.11
N HIS A 273 12.84 26.45 -1.92
CA HIS A 273 11.66 25.84 -1.34
C HIS A 273 10.43 26.72 -1.59
N ALA A 274 9.30 26.11 -1.90
CA ALA A 274 8.05 26.86 -1.89
C ALA A 274 7.76 27.32 -0.45
N LEU A 275 7.95 26.43 0.53
CA LEU A 275 7.78 26.72 1.94
C LEU A 275 8.94 26.11 2.74
N GLU A 276 9.60 26.91 3.57
CA GLU A 276 10.60 26.42 4.52
C GLU A 276 10.15 26.64 5.97
N PHE A 277 10.32 25.60 6.78
CA PHE A 277 10.22 25.63 8.23
C PHE A 277 11.58 25.32 8.85
N ASN A 278 12.38 26.36 9.13
CA ASN A 278 13.69 26.20 9.77
C ASN A 278 13.58 26.50 11.27
N ALA A 279 13.88 25.53 12.14
CA ALA A 279 13.72 25.70 13.59
C ALA A 279 12.31 26.17 13.98
N VAL A 280 11.28 25.44 13.54
CA VAL A 280 9.87 25.74 13.83
C VAL A 280 9.28 24.76 14.84
N ASN A 281 8.59 25.24 15.87
CA ASN A 281 7.87 24.42 16.84
C ASN A 281 6.35 24.53 16.62
N GLY A 282 5.77 23.52 16.00
CA GLY A 282 4.35 23.50 15.68
C GLY A 282 4.05 24.26 14.40
N ALA A 283 3.79 23.52 13.32
CA ALA A 283 3.25 24.11 12.10
C ALA A 283 2.20 23.20 11.46
N VAL A 284 1.18 23.81 10.85
CA VAL A 284 0.13 23.13 10.10
C VAL A 284 0.10 23.66 8.68
N VAL A 285 0.20 22.77 7.71
CA VAL A 285 -0.03 23.03 6.30
C VAL A 285 -1.22 22.20 5.84
N GLU A 286 -2.29 22.85 5.41
CA GLU A 286 -3.57 22.18 5.18
C GLU A 286 -4.22 22.65 3.87
N ALA A 287 -4.66 21.70 3.04
CA ALA A 287 -5.38 21.97 1.79
C ALA A 287 -4.63 22.91 0.82
N CYS A 288 -3.30 22.89 0.85
CA CYS A 288 -2.45 23.73 0.01
C CYS A 288 -2.07 23.06 -1.31
N ARG A 289 -1.68 23.87 -2.30
CA ARG A 289 -1.12 23.41 -3.57
C ARG A 289 0.30 23.95 -3.76
N PHE A 290 1.22 23.08 -4.13
CA PHE A 290 2.62 23.39 -4.39
C PHE A 290 2.93 23.04 -5.85
N GLU A 291 3.08 24.06 -6.68
CA GLU A 291 3.05 23.87 -8.13
C GLU A 291 4.22 24.58 -8.80
N GLY A 292 4.98 23.86 -9.60
CA GLY A 292 5.99 24.49 -10.45
C GLY A 292 7.31 24.73 -9.73
N PHE A 293 8.36 24.10 -10.23
CA PHE A 293 9.74 24.26 -9.80
C PHE A 293 10.66 24.33 -11.02
N ILE A 294 11.66 25.18 -10.94
CA ILE A 294 12.78 25.19 -11.87
C ILE A 294 14.09 25.40 -11.11
N ASP A 295 15.12 24.68 -11.55
CA ASP A 295 16.47 24.85 -11.04
C ASP A 295 17.21 25.95 -11.83
N ASN A 296 17.31 27.13 -11.23
CA ASN A 296 18.07 28.27 -11.74
C ASN A 296 19.47 28.40 -11.10
N SER A 297 19.98 27.40 -10.38
CA SER A 297 21.34 27.45 -9.80
C SER A 297 22.46 27.47 -10.86
N GLY A 298 22.13 27.10 -12.11
CA GLY A 298 23.05 27.03 -13.24
C GLY A 298 23.89 25.75 -13.32
N ASP A 299 24.04 25.02 -12.21
CA ASP A 299 24.80 23.77 -12.11
C ASP A 299 23.94 22.51 -11.94
N GLY A 300 22.62 22.67 -11.82
CA GLY A 300 21.68 21.55 -11.66
C GLY A 300 21.72 20.91 -10.26
N SER A 301 22.37 21.56 -9.28
CA SER A 301 22.55 21.04 -7.92
C SER A 301 21.29 21.05 -7.06
N ARG A 302 20.21 21.71 -7.50
CA ARG A 302 19.01 21.93 -6.71
C ARG A 302 17.84 21.04 -7.11
N ARG A 303 18.06 20.07 -8.01
CA ARG A 303 17.04 19.08 -8.42
C ARG A 303 16.52 18.16 -7.31
N SER A 304 17.10 18.19 -6.12
CA SER A 304 16.63 17.48 -4.92
C SER A 304 15.87 18.37 -3.93
N SER A 305 15.64 19.65 -4.26
CA SER A 305 14.98 20.60 -3.37
C SER A 305 13.54 20.19 -3.06
N GLU A 306 13.17 20.34 -1.79
CA GLU A 306 11.83 20.10 -1.29
C GLU A 306 10.88 21.26 -1.63
N ALA A 307 9.62 20.97 -1.95
CA ALA A 307 8.58 22.00 -1.98
C ALA A 307 8.32 22.52 -0.56
N ILE A 308 8.14 21.61 0.42
CA ILE A 308 8.15 21.92 1.85
C ILE A 308 9.42 21.37 2.47
N GLN A 309 10.32 22.25 2.88
CA GLN A 309 11.50 21.88 3.63
C GLN A 309 11.25 22.00 5.13
N ILE A 310 11.52 20.93 5.87
CA ILE A 310 11.55 20.88 7.33
C ILE A 310 13.02 20.89 7.73
N ASP A 311 13.46 21.93 8.41
CA ASP A 311 14.89 22.20 8.56
C ASP A 311 15.31 22.67 9.97
N ILE A 312 16.62 22.71 10.18
CA ILE A 312 17.31 22.90 11.45
C ILE A 312 18.19 24.15 11.37
N ALA A 313 18.26 24.93 12.46
CA ALA A 313 19.06 26.14 12.49
C ALA A 313 20.56 25.83 12.47
N LYS A 314 21.16 25.76 11.27
CA LYS A 314 22.60 25.59 11.07
C LYS A 314 23.13 26.46 9.94
N SER A 315 24.45 26.68 9.97
CA SER A 315 25.14 27.39 8.89
C SER A 315 24.94 26.68 7.55
N GLY A 316 24.59 27.45 6.52
CA GLY A 316 24.32 26.95 5.17
C GLY A 316 22.92 26.40 4.95
N SER A 317 22.05 26.38 5.97
CA SER A 317 20.65 25.98 5.82
C SER A 317 19.67 27.06 6.32
N SER A 318 20.01 27.81 7.38
CA SER A 318 19.19 28.96 7.82
C SER A 318 19.59 30.29 7.15
N SER A 319 18.60 31.11 6.82
CA SER A 319 18.76 32.43 6.16
C SER A 319 19.05 33.60 7.12
N ILE A 320 18.96 33.40 8.44
CA ILE A 320 19.31 34.40 9.46
C ILE A 320 20.22 33.82 10.53
N GLY A 321 20.92 34.70 11.24
CA GLY A 321 21.93 34.33 12.22
C GLY A 321 21.31 33.77 13.51
N ALA A 322 21.71 32.55 13.86
CA ALA A 322 21.71 31.87 15.16
C ALA A 322 21.75 30.36 14.87
N PHE A 323 22.92 29.86 14.48
CA PHE A 323 23.09 28.45 14.07
C PHE A 323 23.20 27.52 15.29
N ASP A 324 22.19 27.57 16.16
CA ASP A 324 22.16 26.94 17.48
C ASP A 324 21.76 25.45 17.46
N GLY A 325 21.45 24.91 16.28
CA GLY A 325 21.06 23.53 16.07
C GLY A 325 19.63 23.22 16.52
N THR A 326 18.76 24.22 16.65
CA THR A 326 17.34 24.03 16.97
C THR A 326 16.62 23.36 15.78
N PRO A 327 16.05 22.15 15.96
CA PRO A 327 15.32 21.46 14.89
C PRO A 327 13.87 21.94 14.78
N ALA A 328 13.28 21.79 13.60
CA ALA A 328 11.83 21.83 13.45
C ALA A 328 11.16 20.60 14.09
N VAL A 329 10.06 20.81 14.80
CA VAL A 329 9.29 19.80 15.54
C VAL A 329 7.79 20.07 15.45
N GLY A 330 6.96 19.02 15.51
CA GLY A 330 5.50 19.16 15.53
C GLY A 330 4.92 19.68 14.21
N ILE A 331 5.41 19.19 13.08
CA ILE A 331 5.00 19.64 11.74
C ILE A 331 3.93 18.71 11.18
N ARG A 332 2.80 19.28 10.77
CA ARG A 332 1.66 18.56 10.18
C ARG A 332 1.40 19.08 8.76
N VAL A 333 1.40 18.19 7.79
CA VAL A 333 1.04 18.49 6.39
C VAL A 333 -0.11 17.58 6.01
N SER A 334 -1.26 18.16 5.62
CA SER A 334 -2.48 17.41 5.38
C SER A 334 -3.28 17.89 4.18
N GLY A 335 -3.81 16.96 3.37
CA GLY A 335 -4.72 17.29 2.27
C GLY A 335 -4.10 18.13 1.13
N CYS A 336 -2.77 18.24 1.10
CA CYS A 336 -2.06 19.07 0.11
C CYS A 336 -1.82 18.35 -1.22
N TRP A 337 -1.67 19.12 -2.29
CA TRP A 337 -1.28 18.65 -3.63
C TRP A 337 0.09 19.19 -4.05
N PHE A 338 0.92 18.34 -4.65
CA PHE A 338 2.26 18.67 -5.14
C PHE A 338 2.44 18.21 -6.58
N GLY A 339 2.96 19.08 -7.44
CA GLY A 339 3.22 18.70 -8.83
C GLY A 339 3.69 19.84 -9.73
N PRO A 340 3.64 19.66 -11.06
CA PRO A 340 3.96 20.72 -11.99
C PRO A 340 2.92 21.85 -11.95
N SER A 341 3.34 23.04 -12.36
CA SER A 341 2.39 24.10 -12.70
C SER A 341 2.04 24.05 -14.19
N ALA A 342 1.26 25.01 -14.68
CA ALA A 342 1.04 25.19 -16.11
C ALA A 342 2.32 25.58 -16.87
N ARG A 343 3.36 26.03 -16.15
CA ARG A 343 4.57 26.63 -16.72
C ARG A 343 5.82 25.80 -16.43
N LEU A 344 5.94 25.30 -15.20
CA LEU A 344 7.16 24.69 -14.71
C LEU A 344 6.94 23.23 -14.28
N GLY A 345 8.05 22.49 -14.21
CA GLY A 345 8.07 21.11 -13.78
C GLY A 345 7.78 20.94 -12.29
N THR A 346 7.97 19.73 -11.79
CA THR A 346 7.74 19.39 -10.36
C THR A 346 9.01 19.53 -9.54
N PHE A 347 8.85 19.54 -8.22
CA PHE A 347 9.95 19.65 -7.25
C PHE A 347 10.80 18.37 -7.21
N GLY A 348 12.03 18.51 -6.69
CA GLY A 348 12.88 17.37 -6.38
C GLY A 348 12.23 16.43 -5.38
N ARG A 349 11.69 17.01 -4.32
CA ARG A 349 10.92 16.31 -3.29
C ARG A 349 9.67 17.10 -2.98
N ALA A 350 8.56 16.46 -2.64
CA ALA A 350 7.39 17.21 -2.19
C ALA A 350 7.63 17.74 -0.77
N ILE A 351 8.00 16.85 0.14
CA ILE A 351 8.20 17.18 1.56
C ILE A 351 9.44 16.48 2.05
N GLY A 352 10.28 17.16 2.81
CA GLY A 352 11.39 16.49 3.45
C GLY A 352 12.35 17.37 4.22
N SER A 353 13.46 16.75 4.58
CA SER A 353 14.63 17.38 5.20
C SER A 353 15.90 16.77 4.60
N HIS A 354 17.03 17.47 4.69
CA HIS A 354 18.35 16.93 4.32
C HIS A 354 19.52 17.55 5.09
N ALA A 355 19.23 18.33 6.12
CA ALA A 355 20.22 18.85 7.04
C ALA A 355 20.29 18.01 8.31
N GLN A 356 21.42 18.12 9.02
CA GLN A 356 21.62 17.44 10.29
C GLN A 356 22.55 18.23 11.20
N VAL A 357 22.33 18.05 12.50
CA VAL A 357 23.21 18.39 13.61
C VAL A 357 23.25 17.17 14.54
N ALA A 358 24.44 16.84 15.05
CA ALA A 358 24.63 15.66 15.91
C ALA A 358 23.67 15.69 17.12
N ALA A 359 23.06 14.55 17.44
CA ALA A 359 22.10 14.38 18.54
C ALA A 359 20.86 15.30 18.51
N ARG A 360 20.53 15.88 17.35
CA ARG A 360 19.29 16.63 17.11
C ARG A 360 18.45 15.91 16.06
N TYR A 361 17.13 15.97 16.20
CA TYR A 361 16.18 15.21 15.38
C TYR A 361 15.00 16.09 15.01
N PHE A 362 14.47 15.87 13.81
CA PHE A 362 13.13 16.34 13.46
C PHE A 362 12.13 15.39 14.09
N ASP A 363 11.09 15.93 14.71
CA ASP A 363 10.31 15.17 15.68
C ASP A 363 8.82 15.47 15.58
N ASP A 364 7.98 14.46 15.79
CA ASP A 364 6.51 14.54 15.63
C ASP A 364 6.12 15.13 14.26
N ILE A 365 6.59 14.49 13.19
CA ILE A 365 6.29 14.89 11.81
C ILE A 365 5.15 14.03 11.27
N VAL A 366 4.04 14.67 10.87
CA VAL A 366 2.85 14.00 10.35
C VAL A 366 2.56 14.46 8.93
N ILE A 367 2.62 13.54 7.98
CA ILE A 367 2.28 13.78 6.57
C ILE A 367 1.10 12.90 6.21
N GLU A 368 -0.05 13.50 5.89
CA GLU A 368 -1.28 12.74 5.70
C GLU A 368 -2.19 13.19 4.56
N ASN A 369 -2.80 12.24 3.88
CA ASN A 369 -3.83 12.50 2.87
C ASN A 369 -3.37 13.47 1.75
N CYS A 370 -2.07 13.51 1.46
CA CYS A 370 -1.51 14.33 0.39
C CYS A 370 -1.48 13.59 -0.95
N VAL A 371 -1.48 14.35 -2.05
CA VAL A 371 -1.28 13.84 -3.41
C VAL A 371 0.02 14.43 -3.98
N ILE A 372 0.95 13.56 -4.37
CA ILE A 372 2.27 13.94 -4.88
C ILE A 372 2.46 13.36 -6.28
N GLU A 373 2.69 14.23 -7.26
CA GLU A 373 2.84 13.86 -8.66
C GLU A 373 4.25 14.20 -9.19
N GLY A 374 4.98 13.16 -9.59
CA GLY A 374 6.15 13.26 -10.47
C GLY A 374 7.47 13.69 -9.84
N ALA A 375 7.59 13.72 -8.50
CA ALA A 375 8.79 14.26 -7.82
C ALA A 375 10.11 13.75 -8.43
N LEU A 376 11.05 14.66 -8.70
CA LEU A 376 12.28 14.36 -9.45
C LEU A 376 13.30 13.51 -8.66
N GLU A 377 13.05 13.26 -7.39
CA GLU A 377 13.76 12.29 -6.55
C GLU A 377 12.75 11.48 -5.73
N SER A 378 12.39 11.93 -4.52
CA SER A 378 11.50 11.18 -3.63
C SER A 378 10.23 11.97 -3.34
N GLY A 379 9.08 11.30 -3.22
CA GLY A 379 7.86 12.00 -2.81
C GLY A 379 8.00 12.60 -1.42
N ILE A 380 8.24 11.74 -0.42
CA ILE A 380 8.47 12.15 0.98
C ILE A 380 9.86 11.68 1.41
N ARG A 381 10.71 12.62 1.85
CA ARG A 381 12.09 12.35 2.33
C ARG A 381 12.23 12.68 3.81
N GLY A 382 12.10 11.67 4.66
CA GLY A 382 12.31 11.80 6.11
C GLY A 382 13.77 11.62 6.49
N TRP A 383 14.59 12.67 6.43
CA TRP A 383 16.00 12.60 6.86
C TRP A 383 16.12 12.93 8.35
N ASN A 384 16.54 11.95 9.14
CA ASN A 384 16.74 12.06 10.60
C ASN A 384 15.46 12.44 11.38
N TRP A 385 14.31 11.91 10.93
CA TRP A 385 13.01 12.07 11.58
C TRP A 385 12.78 11.01 12.64
N ARG A 386 12.14 11.35 13.76
CA ARG A 386 11.62 10.37 14.74
C ARG A 386 10.16 10.65 15.07
N ARG A 387 9.44 9.63 15.57
CA ARG A 387 8.00 9.69 15.89
C ARG A 387 7.17 10.20 14.70
N ALA A 388 7.55 9.80 13.49
CA ALA A 388 6.94 10.28 12.26
C ALA A 388 5.79 9.38 11.80
N LYS A 389 4.73 10.00 11.28
CA LYS A 389 3.54 9.33 10.76
C LYS A 389 3.31 9.76 9.31
N ILE A 390 3.40 8.81 8.39
CA ILE A 390 3.20 9.03 6.95
C ILE A 390 2.02 8.17 6.52
N ARG A 391 0.83 8.77 6.37
CA ARG A 391 -0.40 8.00 6.21
C ARG A 391 -1.40 8.48 5.17
N GLY A 392 -2.06 7.57 4.47
CA GLY A 392 -3.15 7.92 3.55
C GLY A 392 -2.71 8.73 2.32
N ASN A 393 -1.41 8.82 2.04
CA ASN A 393 -0.90 9.63 0.94
C ASN A 393 -0.97 8.86 -0.38
N THR A 394 -1.14 9.60 -1.48
CA THR A 394 -1.02 9.07 -2.84
C THR A 394 0.21 9.67 -3.50
N VAL A 395 1.19 8.83 -3.86
CA VAL A 395 2.47 9.23 -4.43
C VAL A 395 2.68 8.55 -5.77
N ARG A 396 2.91 9.32 -6.83
CA ARG A 396 3.03 8.78 -8.18
C ARG A 396 4.26 9.27 -8.92
N ASN A 397 4.81 8.38 -9.74
CA ASN A 397 5.78 8.69 -10.80
C ASN A 397 7.06 9.38 -10.29
N THR A 398 7.52 9.03 -9.09
CA THR A 398 8.76 9.60 -8.54
C THR A 398 9.99 9.00 -9.22
N ALA A 399 11.01 9.81 -9.52
CA ALA A 399 12.22 9.31 -10.18
C ALA A 399 13.10 8.41 -9.28
N ALA A 400 12.90 8.44 -7.96
CA ALA A 400 13.48 7.51 -7.00
C ALA A 400 12.38 6.83 -6.17
N SER A 401 12.23 7.17 -4.89
CA SER A 401 11.34 6.45 -3.94
C SER A 401 10.03 7.19 -3.71
N GLY A 402 8.95 6.48 -3.40
CA GLY A 402 7.70 7.11 -2.96
C GLY A 402 7.87 7.74 -1.58
N VAL A 403 8.28 6.92 -0.62
CA VAL A 403 8.64 7.32 0.74
C VAL A 403 10.04 6.82 1.07
N HIS A 404 10.93 7.73 1.48
CA HIS A 404 12.28 7.40 1.92
C HIS A 404 12.56 8.04 3.28
N VAL A 405 12.59 7.21 4.33
CA VAL A 405 13.01 7.61 5.67
C VAL A 405 14.41 7.06 5.92
N SER A 406 15.33 7.91 6.35
CA SER A 406 16.69 7.48 6.62
C SER A 406 17.32 8.29 7.74
N VAL A 407 18.30 7.70 8.41
CA VAL A 407 19.23 8.43 9.27
C VAL A 407 20.49 8.78 8.49
N PRO A 408 21.25 9.80 8.93
CA PRO A 408 22.57 10.03 8.39
C PRO A 408 23.46 8.81 8.58
N ASP A 409 24.31 8.54 7.59
CA ASP A 409 25.40 7.59 7.76
C ASP A 409 26.27 8.05 8.95
N PRO A 410 26.38 7.25 10.03
CA PRO A 410 27.11 7.65 11.21
C PRO A 410 28.61 7.72 10.91
N ALA A 411 29.15 8.94 10.83
CA ALA A 411 30.59 9.15 10.94
C ALA A 411 31.12 8.52 12.24
N ALA A 412 32.36 8.04 12.24
CA ALA A 412 32.97 7.37 13.39
C ALA A 412 32.73 8.13 14.70
N GLY A 413 32.02 7.51 15.64
CA GLY A 413 31.72 8.08 16.96
C GLY A 413 30.42 8.90 17.07
N THR A 414 29.67 9.11 15.98
CA THR A 414 28.36 9.78 16.05
C THR A 414 27.24 8.75 16.20
N VAL A 415 26.41 8.89 17.23
CA VAL A 415 25.25 8.03 17.46
C VAL A 415 23.97 8.79 17.14
N TYR A 416 23.16 8.23 16.24
CA TYR A 416 21.80 8.71 15.95
C TYR A 416 20.79 7.71 16.52
N THR A 417 19.79 8.22 17.25
CA THR A 417 18.73 7.44 17.90
C THR A 417 17.38 7.81 17.30
N THR A 418 17.07 7.18 16.18
CA THR A 418 15.81 7.40 15.45
C THR A 418 14.87 6.24 15.68
N TYR A 419 13.60 6.54 15.95
CA TYR A 419 12.60 5.56 16.30
C TYR A 419 11.19 6.04 15.98
N GLY A 420 10.23 5.11 16.01
CA GLY A 420 8.80 5.42 15.95
C GLY A 420 8.38 5.89 14.56
N ILE A 421 8.71 5.13 13.52
CA ILE A 421 8.36 5.45 12.14
C ILE A 421 7.15 4.61 11.74
N THR A 422 6.04 5.27 11.44
CA THR A 422 4.78 4.62 11.05
C THR A 422 4.38 5.06 9.65
N ILE A 423 4.32 4.11 8.72
CA ILE A 423 3.99 4.34 7.30
C ILE A 423 2.78 3.47 6.94
N THR A 424 1.60 4.10 6.83
CA THR A 424 0.33 3.34 6.75
C THR A 424 -0.59 3.81 5.64
N ASP A 425 -1.35 2.90 5.03
CA ASP A 425 -2.46 3.25 4.14
C ASP A 425 -2.08 4.15 2.94
N ASN A 426 -0.80 4.16 2.53
CA ASN A 426 -0.35 4.96 1.39
C ASN A 426 -0.53 4.18 0.09
N ILE A 427 -0.81 4.91 -0.99
CA ILE A 427 -0.83 4.40 -2.37
C ILE A 427 0.40 4.95 -3.09
N ILE A 428 1.28 4.06 -3.55
CA ILE A 428 2.55 4.43 -4.18
C ILE A 428 2.63 3.76 -5.55
N GLU A 429 2.75 4.54 -6.61
CA GLU A 429 2.68 4.05 -7.99
C GLU A 429 3.84 4.59 -8.84
N GLY A 430 4.47 3.72 -9.63
CA GLY A 430 5.40 4.15 -10.67
C GLY A 430 6.72 4.75 -10.18
N THR A 431 7.20 4.37 -8.99
CA THR A 431 8.54 4.74 -8.49
C THR A 431 9.62 4.14 -9.39
N GLN A 432 10.67 4.90 -9.71
CA GLN A 432 11.70 4.48 -10.67
C GLN A 432 12.92 3.83 -10.01
N THR A 433 13.93 4.60 -9.62
CA THR A 433 15.23 4.03 -9.18
C THR A 433 15.26 3.57 -7.72
N GLY A 434 14.33 4.04 -6.89
CA GLY A 434 14.24 3.72 -5.47
C GLY A 434 13.02 2.86 -5.14
N SER A 435 13.05 2.22 -3.98
CA SER A 435 11.94 1.37 -3.52
C SER A 435 10.66 2.19 -3.32
N GLY A 436 9.49 1.55 -3.43
CA GLY A 436 8.21 2.19 -3.10
C GLY A 436 8.26 2.84 -1.72
N ILE A 437 8.65 2.04 -0.72
CA ILE A 437 8.97 2.47 0.64
C ILE A 437 10.38 2.02 1.00
N ARG A 438 11.24 2.95 1.43
CA ARG A 438 12.58 2.67 1.96
C ARG A 438 12.73 3.24 3.37
N VAL A 439 13.12 2.40 4.31
CA VAL A 439 13.51 2.80 5.67
C VAL A 439 14.95 2.35 5.89
N LEU A 440 15.88 3.31 5.96
CA LEU A 440 17.32 3.04 5.96
C LEU A 440 17.97 3.49 7.28
N GLY A 441 18.25 2.50 8.14
CA GLY A 441 19.16 2.60 9.28
C GLY A 441 20.56 2.11 8.94
N TYR A 442 21.43 2.10 9.96
CA TYR A 442 22.77 1.51 9.94
C TYR A 442 23.02 0.71 11.22
N ASP A 443 24.02 -0.17 11.24
CA ASP A 443 24.33 -1.01 12.40
C ASP A 443 24.59 -0.21 13.69
N THR A 444 25.24 0.94 13.58
CA THR A 444 25.52 1.85 14.71
C THR A 444 24.49 2.97 14.86
N ALA A 445 23.49 3.02 13.97
CA ALA A 445 22.38 3.96 13.99
C ALA A 445 21.10 3.28 13.45
N PRO A 446 20.58 2.23 14.12
CA PRO A 446 19.39 1.54 13.65
C PRO A 446 18.16 2.42 13.81
N ILE A 447 17.15 2.20 12.97
CA ILE A 447 15.83 2.81 13.17
C ILE A 447 14.93 1.79 13.85
N THR A 448 14.48 2.08 15.07
CA THR A 448 13.64 1.18 15.88
C THR A 448 12.16 1.56 15.82
N ASP A 449 11.27 0.69 16.30
CA ASP A 449 9.83 0.89 16.32
C ASP A 449 9.24 1.28 14.94
N VAL A 450 9.67 0.54 13.90
CA VAL A 450 9.23 0.74 12.52
C VAL A 450 7.98 -0.11 12.25
N VAL A 451 6.92 0.54 11.79
CA VAL A 451 5.67 -0.09 11.37
C VAL A 451 5.33 0.36 9.94
N ILE A 452 5.20 -0.59 9.03
CA ILE A 452 4.83 -0.37 7.63
C ILE A 452 3.62 -1.26 7.34
N ASN A 453 2.41 -0.70 7.35
CA ASN A 453 1.20 -1.51 7.18
C ASN A 453 0.18 -0.96 6.19
N ASN A 454 -0.60 -1.86 5.58
CA ASN A 454 -1.73 -1.52 4.71
C ASN A 454 -1.40 -0.59 3.53
N ASN A 455 -0.13 -0.51 3.10
CA ASN A 455 0.24 0.28 1.93
C ASN A 455 -0.02 -0.50 0.65
N THR A 456 -0.37 0.21 -0.42
CA THR A 456 -0.47 -0.34 -1.78
C THR A 456 0.69 0.19 -2.62
N ILE A 457 1.48 -0.71 -3.19
CA ILE A 457 2.63 -0.37 -4.04
C ILE A 457 2.43 -0.99 -5.41
N ARG A 458 2.43 -0.16 -6.45
CA ARG A 458 2.36 -0.56 -7.85
C ARG A 458 3.68 -0.21 -8.55
N GLY A 459 4.43 -1.23 -8.90
CA GLY A 459 5.69 -1.08 -9.63
C GLY A 459 5.50 -0.60 -11.06
N ALA A 460 6.56 -0.01 -11.63
CA ALA A 460 6.63 0.30 -13.05
C ALA A 460 7.49 -0.72 -13.81
N ALA A 461 7.10 -1.02 -15.05
CA ALA A 461 7.61 -2.11 -15.87
C ALA A 461 9.11 -2.05 -16.23
N ALA A 462 9.78 -0.90 -16.06
CA ALA A 462 11.17 -0.68 -16.49
C ALA A 462 12.17 -0.44 -15.33
N THR A 463 11.73 -0.64 -14.09
CA THR A 463 12.48 -0.18 -12.92
C THR A 463 13.31 -1.31 -12.30
N THR A 464 14.16 -1.03 -11.31
CA THR A 464 14.79 -2.05 -10.45
C THR A 464 14.38 -1.88 -8.98
N ALA A 465 13.37 -1.04 -8.74
CA ALA A 465 12.82 -0.74 -7.44
C ALA A 465 12.27 -2.00 -6.75
N ASN A 466 12.53 -2.10 -5.45
CA ASN A 466 11.81 -3.02 -4.58
C ASN A 466 10.45 -2.40 -4.18
N GLY A 467 9.53 -3.22 -3.68
CA GLY A 467 8.31 -2.68 -3.07
C GLY A 467 8.61 -1.99 -1.75
N ILE A 468 8.96 -2.77 -0.72
CA ILE A 468 9.24 -2.30 0.63
C ILE A 468 10.64 -2.77 1.05
N GLN A 469 11.49 -1.85 1.51
CA GLN A 469 12.86 -2.14 1.92
C GLN A 469 13.20 -1.50 3.27
N PRO A 470 12.94 -2.21 4.38
CA PRO A 470 13.46 -1.85 5.70
C PRO A 470 14.88 -2.41 5.89
N GLN A 471 15.84 -1.57 6.24
CA GLN A 471 17.25 -1.93 6.39
C GLN A 471 17.80 -1.44 7.74
N CYS A 472 18.44 -2.33 8.50
CA CYS A 472 18.90 -2.08 9.86
C CYS A 472 17.77 -1.53 10.77
N THR A 473 16.61 -2.18 10.69
CA THR A 473 15.40 -1.84 11.46
C THR A 473 14.98 -3.03 12.33
N PRO A 474 15.67 -3.29 13.46
CA PRO A 474 15.37 -4.45 14.29
C PRO A 474 13.93 -4.38 14.83
N GLY A 475 13.25 -5.52 14.80
CA GLY A 475 11.85 -5.65 15.24
C GLY A 475 10.83 -4.96 14.33
N ALA A 476 11.20 -4.52 13.12
CA ALA A 476 10.25 -3.87 12.22
C ALA A 476 9.06 -4.77 11.89
N VAL A 477 7.87 -4.17 11.82
CA VAL A 477 6.62 -4.86 11.44
C VAL A 477 6.20 -4.40 10.05
N VAL A 478 6.12 -5.34 9.10
CA VAL A 478 5.63 -5.11 7.74
C VAL A 478 4.39 -5.97 7.52
N SER A 479 3.20 -5.37 7.56
CA SER A 479 1.96 -6.14 7.62
C SER A 479 0.82 -5.64 6.73
N GLY A 480 0.05 -6.54 6.12
CA GLY A 480 -1.17 -6.16 5.38
C GLY A 480 -0.92 -5.34 4.11
N ASN A 481 0.32 -5.22 3.65
CA ASN A 481 0.65 -4.44 2.45
C ASN A 481 0.31 -5.23 1.18
N THR A 482 -0.07 -4.50 0.13
CA THR A 482 -0.25 -5.03 -1.22
C THR A 482 0.87 -4.52 -2.12
N VAL A 483 1.66 -5.42 -2.70
CA VAL A 483 2.76 -5.08 -3.62
C VAL A 483 2.53 -5.78 -4.94
N ASP A 484 2.41 -5.01 -6.02
CA ASP A 484 2.08 -5.54 -7.35
C ASP A 484 3.01 -4.97 -8.43
N GLY A 485 3.51 -5.84 -9.32
CA GLY A 485 4.19 -5.41 -10.55
C GLY A 485 5.58 -4.78 -10.37
N VAL A 486 6.22 -4.97 -9.21
CA VAL A 486 7.59 -4.49 -8.98
C VAL A 486 8.62 -5.33 -9.73
N ARG A 487 9.67 -4.70 -10.23
CA ARG A 487 10.68 -5.36 -11.07
C ARG A 487 11.84 -5.99 -10.31
N SER A 488 11.96 -5.73 -9.01
CA SER A 488 12.91 -6.41 -8.14
C SER A 488 12.14 -7.21 -7.09
N THR A 489 12.50 -7.08 -5.81
CA THR A 489 11.88 -7.82 -4.71
C THR A 489 10.63 -7.10 -4.22
N GLY A 490 9.58 -7.85 -3.88
CA GLY A 490 8.38 -7.30 -3.25
C GLY A 490 8.68 -6.67 -1.88
N ILE A 491 9.11 -7.47 -0.91
CA ILE A 491 9.51 -7.05 0.43
C ILE A 491 10.92 -7.55 0.71
N PHE A 492 11.83 -6.63 1.07
CA PHE A 492 13.26 -6.89 1.20
C PHE A 492 13.83 -6.35 2.51
N PRO A 493 13.57 -6.98 3.67
CA PRO A 493 14.27 -6.62 4.89
C PRO A 493 15.73 -7.02 4.84
N GLN A 494 16.59 -6.12 5.31
CA GLN A 494 18.03 -6.34 5.40
C GLN A 494 18.49 -6.03 6.82
N TYR A 495 19.29 -6.91 7.42
CA TYR A 495 19.95 -6.65 8.72
C TYR A 495 18.98 -6.24 9.84
N SER A 496 17.76 -6.76 9.77
CA SER A 496 16.63 -6.33 10.61
C SER A 496 16.22 -7.51 11.47
N ASP A 497 17.03 -7.78 12.50
CA ASP A 497 16.80 -8.89 13.42
C ASP A 497 15.41 -8.79 14.06
N GLY A 498 14.70 -9.91 14.14
CA GLY A 498 13.34 -9.97 14.66
C GLY A 498 12.27 -9.32 13.77
N VAL A 499 12.57 -9.00 12.50
CA VAL A 499 11.57 -8.45 11.57
C VAL A 499 10.37 -9.39 11.41
N ASN A 500 9.16 -8.83 11.44
CA ASN A 500 7.91 -9.56 11.26
C ASN A 500 7.20 -9.14 9.96
N LEU A 501 7.11 -10.06 9.01
CA LEU A 501 6.44 -9.89 7.73
C LEU A 501 5.15 -10.71 7.72
N THR A 502 3.99 -10.07 7.94
CA THR A 502 2.73 -10.81 8.16
C THR A 502 1.55 -10.34 7.32
N GLY A 503 0.81 -11.27 6.71
CA GLY A 503 -0.44 -10.94 6.01
C GLY A 503 -0.29 -10.03 4.79
N ASN A 504 0.89 -9.97 4.17
CA ASN A 504 1.11 -9.16 2.96
C ASN A 504 0.66 -9.93 1.70
N THR A 505 0.16 -9.22 0.70
CA THR A 505 -0.18 -9.75 -0.62
C THR A 505 0.82 -9.25 -1.66
N LEU A 506 1.53 -10.17 -2.30
CA LEU A 506 2.59 -9.85 -3.26
C LEU A 506 2.28 -10.52 -4.60
N THR A 507 2.05 -9.71 -5.63
CA THR A 507 1.69 -10.20 -6.97
C THR A 507 2.66 -9.69 -8.03
N ASN A 508 2.94 -10.51 -9.04
CA ASN A 508 3.69 -10.10 -10.23
C ASN A 508 5.07 -9.47 -9.90
N THR A 509 5.75 -9.93 -8.84
CA THR A 509 7.08 -9.43 -8.49
C THR A 509 8.12 -10.08 -9.41
N PHE A 510 9.00 -9.34 -10.07
CA PHE A 510 9.87 -9.98 -11.05
C PHE A 510 11.02 -10.80 -10.44
N SER A 511 11.60 -10.38 -9.30
CA SER A 511 12.67 -11.14 -8.63
C SER A 511 12.06 -12.09 -7.59
N ASN A 512 12.27 -11.84 -6.29
CA ASN A 512 11.63 -12.57 -5.21
C ASN A 512 10.36 -11.85 -4.75
N ALA A 513 9.37 -12.55 -4.23
CA ALA A 513 8.29 -11.84 -3.54
C ALA A 513 8.79 -11.32 -2.20
N VAL A 514 9.35 -12.21 -1.36
CA VAL A 514 10.01 -11.85 -0.10
C VAL A 514 11.47 -12.27 -0.13
N ASN A 515 12.38 -11.38 0.23
CA ASN A 515 13.80 -11.67 0.45
C ASN A 515 14.22 -11.22 1.85
N VAL A 516 14.40 -12.15 2.78
CA VAL A 516 14.95 -11.85 4.10
C VAL A 516 16.46 -12.01 4.05
N ALA A 517 17.22 -10.92 4.12
CA ALA A 517 18.67 -10.96 3.94
C ALA A 517 19.43 -10.58 5.22
N GLY A 518 20.22 -11.52 5.73
CA GLY A 518 21.12 -11.28 6.87
C GLY A 518 20.38 -10.90 8.16
N CYS A 519 19.16 -11.43 8.36
CA CYS A 519 18.34 -11.19 9.55
C CYS A 519 18.30 -12.45 10.43
N THR A 520 18.37 -12.26 11.74
CA THR A 520 18.20 -13.31 12.75
C THR A 520 16.77 -13.29 13.29
N ALA A 521 16.18 -14.46 13.52
CA ALA A 521 14.85 -14.62 14.12
C ALA A 521 13.72 -13.86 13.39
N ALA A 522 13.82 -13.73 12.06
CA ALA A 522 12.77 -13.14 11.24
C ALA A 522 11.51 -14.04 11.21
N SER A 523 10.34 -13.43 11.15
CA SER A 523 9.05 -14.12 10.98
C SER A 523 8.43 -13.74 9.64
N VAL A 524 8.09 -14.73 8.81
CA VAL A 524 7.41 -14.55 7.52
C VAL A 524 6.13 -15.38 7.56
N THR A 525 5.00 -14.74 7.90
CA THR A 525 3.76 -15.44 8.24
C THR A 525 2.56 -14.99 7.43
N ASP A 526 1.69 -15.93 7.05
CA ASP A 526 0.37 -15.65 6.47
C ASP A 526 0.38 -14.75 5.22
N ASN A 527 1.49 -14.68 4.49
CA ASN A 527 1.59 -13.88 3.27
C ASN A 527 1.00 -14.64 2.08
N VAL A 528 0.43 -13.90 1.15
CA VAL A 528 -0.03 -14.40 -0.15
C VAL A 528 0.96 -13.96 -1.22
N VAL A 529 1.52 -14.92 -1.93
CA VAL A 529 2.42 -14.69 -3.05
C VAL A 529 1.80 -15.30 -4.30
N ASP A 530 1.58 -14.48 -5.33
CA ASP A 530 1.17 -14.96 -6.66
C ASP A 530 2.11 -14.40 -7.72
N THR A 531 2.84 -15.31 -8.36
CA THR A 531 3.71 -15.04 -9.51
C THR A 531 4.99 -14.29 -9.16
N THR A 532 6.11 -14.96 -9.43
CA THR A 532 7.42 -14.31 -9.52
C THR A 532 8.07 -14.53 -10.87
N GLY A 533 8.74 -13.52 -11.43
CA GLY A 533 9.25 -13.58 -12.80
C GLY A 533 10.55 -14.38 -13.00
N SER A 534 11.46 -14.40 -12.01
CA SER A 534 12.80 -14.99 -12.19
C SER A 534 13.34 -15.79 -11.00
N ASN A 535 12.91 -15.52 -9.75
CA ASN A 535 13.47 -16.18 -8.57
C ASN A 535 12.40 -16.91 -7.72
N HIS A 536 12.34 -16.63 -6.43
CA HIS A 536 11.60 -17.42 -5.45
C HIS A 536 10.38 -16.69 -4.90
N GLY A 537 9.39 -17.45 -4.41
CA GLY A 537 8.31 -16.84 -3.64
C GLY A 537 8.87 -16.17 -2.37
N ILE A 538 9.49 -16.98 -1.50
CA ILE A 538 10.16 -16.51 -0.29
C ILE A 538 11.60 -17.02 -0.30
N VAL A 539 12.57 -16.15 -0.01
CA VAL A 539 13.96 -16.55 0.25
C VAL A 539 14.41 -16.06 1.62
N ILE A 540 15.03 -16.97 2.38
CA ILE A 540 15.78 -16.65 3.60
C ILE A 540 17.26 -16.74 3.23
N GLY A 541 17.90 -15.58 3.10
CA GLY A 541 19.22 -15.40 2.51
C GLY A 541 20.23 -14.71 3.42
N GLY A 542 21.49 -14.75 3.00
CA GLY A 542 22.55 -13.92 3.59
C GLY A 542 22.38 -12.46 3.19
N GLY A 543 22.97 -11.57 3.99
CA GLY A 543 23.08 -10.16 3.71
C GLY A 543 23.89 -9.87 2.45
N THR A 544 23.67 -8.70 1.84
CA THR A 544 24.43 -8.22 0.68
C THR A 544 25.91 -7.94 0.99
N ASP A 545 26.25 -7.83 2.27
CA ASP A 545 27.59 -7.66 2.84
C ASP A 545 28.21 -9.00 3.29
N GLY A 546 27.52 -10.12 3.06
CA GLY A 546 27.95 -11.45 3.49
C GLY A 546 27.51 -11.85 4.90
N ARG A 547 26.82 -10.98 5.66
CA ARG A 547 26.34 -11.33 7.00
C ARG A 547 25.34 -12.48 6.95
N ALA A 548 25.54 -13.49 7.78
CA ALA A 548 24.58 -14.59 7.92
C ALA A 548 23.37 -14.15 8.75
N GLY A 549 22.19 -14.59 8.33
CA GLY A 549 20.99 -14.65 9.17
C GLY A 549 20.85 -16.03 9.81
N ALA A 550 19.85 -16.22 10.66
CA ALA A 550 19.56 -17.53 11.26
C ALA A 550 18.16 -17.57 11.86
N GLY A 551 17.60 -18.77 12.01
CA GLY A 551 16.45 -18.99 12.89
C GLY A 551 15.13 -18.39 12.40
N ALA A 552 14.96 -18.21 11.09
CA ALA A 552 13.73 -17.62 10.55
C ALA A 552 12.54 -18.58 10.67
N LEU A 553 11.37 -18.07 11.06
CA LEU A 553 10.09 -18.75 10.97
C LEU A 553 9.41 -18.40 9.64
N VAL A 554 9.02 -19.40 8.86
CA VAL A 554 8.23 -19.24 7.63
C VAL A 554 6.98 -20.08 7.75
N ALA A 555 5.83 -19.46 8.04
CA ALA A 555 4.61 -20.22 8.35
C ALA A 555 3.31 -19.67 7.77
N GLY A 556 2.37 -20.55 7.44
CA GLY A 556 1.02 -20.14 7.00
C GLY A 556 0.95 -19.43 5.65
N ASN A 557 2.06 -19.32 4.91
CA ASN A 557 2.09 -18.58 3.64
C ASN A 557 1.40 -19.37 2.53
N ARG A 558 0.71 -18.66 1.63
CA ARG A 558 0.11 -19.22 0.41
C ARG A 558 0.90 -18.72 -0.80
N ILE A 559 1.63 -19.61 -1.44
CA ILE A 559 2.57 -19.27 -2.51
C ILE A 559 2.15 -19.99 -3.79
N ARG A 560 2.00 -19.23 -4.88
CA ARG A 560 1.69 -19.76 -6.20
C ARG A 560 2.60 -19.17 -7.27
N ALA A 561 2.97 -19.98 -8.27
CA ALA A 561 3.62 -19.53 -9.50
C ALA A 561 4.96 -18.79 -9.30
N ALA A 562 5.76 -19.21 -8.31
CA ALA A 562 7.15 -18.76 -8.22
C ALA A 562 7.98 -19.27 -9.42
N ALA A 563 9.05 -18.59 -9.83
CA ALA A 563 9.80 -18.98 -11.04
C ALA A 563 10.70 -20.20 -10.77
N VAL A 564 11.33 -20.25 -9.60
CA VAL A 564 12.34 -21.27 -9.26
C VAL A 564 11.87 -22.16 -8.11
N ALA A 565 11.66 -21.57 -6.93
CA ALA A 565 11.16 -22.31 -5.77
C ALA A 565 10.09 -21.51 -5.03
N GLY A 566 9.11 -22.20 -4.45
CA GLY A 566 8.15 -21.55 -3.56
C GLY A 566 8.86 -20.92 -2.37
N ILE A 567 9.68 -21.71 -1.67
CA ILE A 567 10.51 -21.27 -0.56
C ILE A 567 11.97 -21.71 -0.78
N ARG A 568 12.92 -20.77 -0.61
CA ARG A 568 14.36 -21.03 -0.65
C ARG A 568 14.98 -20.71 0.70
N LEU A 569 15.56 -21.72 1.34
CA LEU A 569 16.34 -21.55 2.55
C LEU A 569 17.82 -21.55 2.19
N SER A 570 18.51 -20.49 2.61
CA SER A 570 19.95 -20.35 2.42
C SER A 570 20.69 -20.07 3.72
N GLN A 571 20.04 -20.23 4.87
CA GLN A 571 20.54 -19.91 6.21
C GLN A 571 20.11 -20.99 7.21
N SER A 572 20.85 -21.14 8.31
CA SER A 572 20.67 -22.23 9.27
C SER A 572 19.50 -22.00 10.24
N GLY A 573 19.03 -23.09 10.84
CA GLY A 573 18.05 -23.09 11.94
C GLY A 573 16.65 -22.60 11.57
N CYS A 574 16.31 -22.51 10.27
CA CYS A 574 15.00 -22.04 9.86
C CYS A 574 13.90 -23.06 10.20
N HIS A 575 12.71 -22.58 10.56
CA HIS A 575 11.52 -23.39 10.77
C HIS A 575 10.46 -23.06 9.72
N VAL A 576 10.08 -24.03 8.90
CA VAL A 576 9.12 -23.87 7.81
C VAL A 576 7.93 -24.79 8.03
N THR A 577 6.74 -24.22 8.29
CA THR A 577 5.56 -25.03 8.65
C THR A 577 4.22 -24.46 8.19
N GLY A 578 3.26 -25.32 7.85
CA GLY A 578 1.89 -24.89 7.53
C GLY A 578 1.76 -24.04 6.25
N ASN A 579 2.76 -24.04 5.36
CA ASN A 579 2.70 -23.27 4.12
C ASN A 579 2.00 -24.09 3.01
N LYS A 580 1.20 -23.41 2.17
CA LYS A 580 0.69 -23.98 0.92
C LYS A 580 1.54 -23.49 -0.24
N VAL A 581 2.19 -24.40 -0.97
CA VAL A 581 2.97 -24.06 -2.18
C VAL A 581 2.36 -24.74 -3.40
N MET A 582 2.02 -23.93 -4.40
CA MET A 582 1.48 -24.39 -5.67
C MET A 582 2.35 -23.91 -6.84
N LYS A 583 2.60 -24.79 -7.79
CA LYS A 583 3.30 -24.49 -9.05
C LYS A 583 2.52 -23.49 -9.90
N GLY A 584 1.19 -23.59 -9.92
CA GLY A 584 0.34 -22.74 -10.76
C GLY A 584 0.69 -22.87 -12.25
N SER A 585 0.53 -21.78 -13.01
CA SER A 585 0.97 -21.67 -14.41
C SER A 585 2.46 -21.32 -14.56
N GLY A 586 3.21 -21.24 -13.45
CA GLY A 586 4.61 -20.83 -13.42
C GLY A 586 5.58 -21.98 -13.71
N THR A 587 6.86 -21.63 -13.76
CA THR A 587 7.98 -22.57 -13.97
C THR A 587 8.50 -23.18 -12.69
N THR A 588 7.81 -23.02 -11.55
CA THR A 588 8.29 -23.45 -10.22
C THR A 588 8.83 -24.89 -10.29
N VAL A 589 10.14 -25.01 -10.11
CA VAL A 589 10.84 -26.29 -10.22
C VAL A 589 10.73 -27.04 -8.89
N ASN A 590 10.82 -26.31 -7.78
CA ASN A 590 10.84 -26.89 -6.44
C ASN A 590 9.79 -26.29 -5.49
N GLY A 591 9.22 -27.09 -4.60
CA GLY A 591 8.34 -26.59 -3.54
C GLY A 591 9.13 -25.78 -2.52
N ILE A 592 9.96 -26.48 -1.76
CA ILE A 592 10.92 -25.94 -0.78
C ILE A 592 12.30 -26.43 -1.17
N SER A 593 13.30 -25.55 -1.13
CA SER A 593 14.68 -25.92 -1.48
C SER A 593 15.69 -25.35 -0.49
N LEU A 594 16.71 -26.13 -0.17
CA LEU A 594 17.77 -25.78 0.79
C LEU A 594 19.10 -25.61 0.06
N THR A 595 19.90 -24.59 0.40
CA THR A 595 21.32 -24.52 0.02
C THR A 595 22.17 -25.30 1.01
N SER A 596 23.48 -25.41 0.74
CA SER A 596 24.42 -26.00 1.67
C SER A 596 24.62 -25.22 2.98
N ALA A 597 24.20 -23.96 3.03
CA ALA A 597 24.23 -23.16 4.25
C ALA A 597 22.98 -23.37 5.13
N ALA A 598 21.94 -24.01 4.61
CA ALA A 598 20.67 -24.22 5.32
C ALA A 598 20.71 -25.48 6.21
N THR A 599 21.58 -25.47 7.23
CA THR A 599 21.73 -26.58 8.18
C THR A 599 20.79 -26.47 9.37
N GLY A 600 20.41 -27.61 9.98
CA GLY A 600 19.58 -27.63 11.19
C GLY A 600 18.17 -27.07 11.02
N CYS A 601 17.64 -27.05 9.79
CA CYS A 601 16.29 -26.56 9.51
C CYS A 601 15.23 -27.61 9.87
N VAL A 602 14.07 -27.13 10.29
CA VAL A 602 12.86 -27.93 10.55
C VAL A 602 11.83 -27.59 9.47
N ILE A 603 11.35 -28.58 8.74
CA ILE A 603 10.41 -28.42 7.62
C ILE A 603 9.28 -29.42 7.80
N THR A 604 8.18 -28.99 8.40
CA THR A 604 7.08 -29.87 8.84
C THR A 604 5.74 -29.36 8.38
N ASP A 605 4.77 -30.24 8.16
CA ASP A 605 3.36 -29.88 7.96
C ASP A 605 3.10 -28.86 6.83
N ASN A 606 3.93 -28.83 5.79
CA ASN A 606 3.70 -28.01 4.60
C ASN A 606 2.86 -28.76 3.57
N ASP A 607 1.94 -28.06 2.91
CA ASP A 607 1.16 -28.58 1.80
C ASP A 607 1.83 -28.21 0.46
N LEU A 608 2.48 -29.21 -0.14
CA LEU A 608 3.16 -29.15 -1.43
C LEU A 608 2.39 -29.96 -2.51
N SER A 609 1.15 -30.33 -2.22
CA SER A 609 0.31 -31.17 -3.07
C SER A 609 -0.34 -30.45 -4.25
N GLY A 610 -0.81 -31.24 -5.23
CA GLY A 610 -1.51 -30.75 -6.42
C GLY A 610 -0.59 -30.25 -7.53
N ASN A 611 0.72 -30.53 -7.42
CA ASN A 611 1.76 -29.99 -8.32
C ASN A 611 2.38 -31.02 -9.26
N GLY A 612 2.14 -32.31 -9.04
CA GLY A 612 2.80 -33.40 -9.77
C GLY A 612 4.31 -33.51 -9.49
N TRP A 613 4.80 -32.90 -8.41
CA TRP A 613 6.21 -33.00 -8.01
C TRP A 613 6.55 -34.39 -7.51
N THR A 614 7.75 -34.86 -7.80
CA THR A 614 8.37 -35.96 -7.03
C THR A 614 8.69 -35.45 -5.62
N VAL A 615 8.91 -36.36 -4.66
CA VAL A 615 9.39 -35.98 -3.31
C VAL A 615 10.63 -35.10 -3.39
N ALA A 616 11.59 -35.45 -4.25
CA ALA A 616 12.84 -34.71 -4.44
C ALA A 616 12.65 -33.31 -5.05
N ALA A 617 11.62 -33.10 -5.86
CA ALA A 617 11.28 -31.78 -6.39
C ALA A 617 10.47 -30.96 -5.38
N ALA A 618 9.56 -31.60 -4.64
CA ALA A 618 8.78 -30.92 -3.61
C ALA A 618 9.68 -30.40 -2.48
N LEU A 619 10.68 -31.21 -2.08
CA LEU A 619 11.63 -30.86 -1.03
C LEU A 619 13.07 -31.19 -1.49
N LEU A 620 13.75 -30.19 -2.05
CA LEU A 620 15.10 -30.33 -2.59
C LEU A 620 16.15 -30.02 -1.52
N THR A 621 16.93 -31.02 -1.13
CA THR A 621 18.05 -30.88 -0.19
C THR A 621 19.39 -30.89 -0.92
N SER A 622 20.32 -29.99 -0.57
CA SER A 622 21.69 -29.95 -1.11
C SER A 622 22.77 -30.18 -0.03
N THR A 623 22.36 -30.63 1.16
CA THR A 623 23.16 -30.89 2.37
C THR A 623 22.47 -31.94 3.25
N ALA A 624 22.97 -32.13 4.48
CA ALA A 624 22.31 -32.89 5.55
C ALA A 624 20.80 -32.65 5.58
N ASP A 625 20.06 -33.75 5.70
CA ASP A 625 18.61 -33.75 5.63
C ASP A 625 17.98 -32.92 6.76
N PRO A 626 16.95 -32.11 6.46
CA PRO A 626 16.23 -31.35 7.47
C PRO A 626 15.44 -32.27 8.40
N VAL A 627 15.06 -31.76 9.56
CA VAL A 627 14.06 -32.42 10.40
C VAL A 627 12.69 -32.23 9.75
N VAL A 628 12.01 -33.33 9.44
CA VAL A 628 10.72 -33.32 8.72
C VAL A 628 9.57 -33.96 9.50
N THR A 629 9.79 -34.34 10.76
CA THR A 629 8.73 -34.82 11.66
C THR A 629 8.88 -34.24 13.07
N ALA A 630 7.78 -34.17 13.83
CA ALA A 630 7.78 -33.68 15.21
C ALA A 630 8.71 -34.47 16.17
N LYS A 631 9.08 -35.71 15.80
CA LYS A 631 10.00 -36.56 16.57
C LYS A 631 11.46 -36.48 16.12
N GLY A 632 11.81 -35.56 15.21
CA GLY A 632 13.20 -35.39 14.75
C GLY A 632 13.60 -36.26 13.56
N GLY A 633 12.66 -36.90 12.86
CA GLY A 633 12.97 -37.74 11.70
C GLY A 633 13.40 -36.93 10.48
N THR A 634 14.32 -37.46 9.68
CA THR A 634 14.92 -36.79 8.50
C THR A 634 14.53 -37.42 7.15
N VAL A 635 13.81 -38.54 7.16
CA VAL A 635 13.39 -39.25 5.94
C VAL A 635 12.31 -38.44 5.21
N LEU A 636 12.61 -38.00 3.98
CA LEU A 636 11.72 -37.18 3.17
C LEU A 636 10.50 -37.99 2.64
N PRO A 637 9.31 -37.37 2.51
CA PRO A 637 9.00 -35.96 2.80
C PRO A 637 8.63 -35.70 4.28
N GLY A 638 8.62 -36.74 5.12
CA GLY A 638 8.18 -36.66 6.52
C GLY A 638 6.69 -36.33 6.66
N SER A 639 6.40 -35.28 7.43
CA SER A 639 5.04 -34.74 7.66
C SER A 639 4.53 -33.82 6.54
N ASN A 640 5.36 -33.49 5.54
CA ASN A 640 4.95 -32.62 4.45
C ASN A 640 4.10 -33.38 3.42
N LEU A 641 3.00 -32.79 2.99
CA LEU A 641 2.08 -33.38 2.02
C LEU A 641 2.56 -33.08 0.58
N VAL A 642 3.02 -34.09 -0.16
CA VAL A 642 3.57 -33.91 -1.53
C VAL A 642 2.59 -34.33 -2.63
N HIS A 643 1.85 -35.42 -2.42
CA HIS A 643 0.84 -35.90 -3.37
C HIS A 643 -0.53 -35.80 -2.73
N ALA A 644 -1.45 -35.10 -3.41
CA ALA A 644 -2.86 -35.36 -3.19
C ALA A 644 -3.11 -36.68 -3.93
N ILE A 645 -3.23 -37.80 -3.22
CA ILE A 645 -3.37 -39.11 -3.88
C ILE A 645 -4.78 -39.26 -4.47
N VAL A 646 -5.24 -38.38 -5.35
CA VAL A 646 -6.44 -38.65 -6.15
C VAL A 646 -6.04 -39.49 -7.35
N SER A 647 -5.66 -40.76 -7.12
CA SER A 647 -5.68 -41.74 -8.21
C SER A 647 -7.12 -42.21 -8.36
N ASN A 648 -7.69 -42.04 -9.57
CA ASN A 648 -8.84 -42.84 -9.96
C ASN A 648 -8.31 -44.27 -10.04
N GLY A 649 -8.45 -45.03 -8.95
CA GLY A 649 -7.93 -46.38 -8.86
C GLY A 649 -8.37 -47.25 -10.04
N THR A 650 -7.66 -48.35 -10.30
CA THR A 650 -8.11 -49.33 -11.29
C THR A 650 -9.44 -49.92 -10.83
N LEU A 651 -10.51 -49.68 -11.58
CA LEU A 651 -11.86 -50.15 -11.27
C LEU A 651 -12.13 -51.46 -12.01
N ALA A 652 -12.82 -52.38 -11.36
CA ALA A 652 -13.18 -53.66 -11.95
C ALA A 652 -14.66 -54.02 -11.73
N THR A 653 -15.08 -55.06 -12.44
CA THR A 653 -16.35 -55.76 -12.20
C THR A 653 -16.05 -57.17 -11.72
N VAL A 654 -16.62 -57.56 -10.59
CA VAL A 654 -16.63 -58.93 -10.09
C VAL A 654 -17.95 -59.57 -10.52
N ALA A 655 -17.90 -60.38 -11.58
CA ALA A 655 -19.05 -61.05 -12.16
C ALA A 655 -18.84 -62.57 -12.20
N ASP A 656 -19.93 -63.31 -11.99
CA ASP A 656 -19.99 -64.76 -12.21
C ASP A 656 -18.84 -65.56 -11.55
N THR A 657 -18.44 -65.19 -10.34
CA THR A 657 -17.34 -65.85 -9.64
C THR A 657 -17.53 -65.83 -8.14
N ALA A 658 -17.14 -66.93 -7.48
CA ALA A 658 -17.05 -67.02 -6.02
C ALA A 658 -15.62 -66.71 -5.52
N THR A 659 -14.69 -66.38 -6.41
CA THR A 659 -13.32 -66.02 -6.05
C THR A 659 -13.27 -64.57 -5.56
N GLU A 660 -12.55 -64.33 -4.47
CA GLU A 660 -12.28 -62.98 -3.99
C GLU A 660 -11.31 -62.28 -4.95
N THR A 661 -11.71 -61.15 -5.52
CA THR A 661 -10.89 -60.39 -6.46
C THR A 661 -10.89 -58.90 -6.10
N ALA A 662 -9.85 -58.17 -6.51
CA ALA A 662 -9.83 -56.72 -6.37
C ALA A 662 -10.93 -56.09 -7.23
N ILE A 663 -11.81 -55.29 -6.61
CA ILE A 663 -12.86 -54.54 -7.31
C ILE A 663 -12.45 -53.08 -7.52
N ALA A 664 -11.54 -52.57 -6.69
CA ALA A 664 -10.84 -51.31 -6.89
C ALA A 664 -9.45 -51.34 -6.26
N THR A 665 -8.44 -50.80 -6.94
CA THR A 665 -7.08 -50.68 -6.41
C THR A 665 -6.59 -49.24 -6.51
N VAL A 666 -6.13 -48.67 -5.40
CA VAL A 666 -5.48 -47.36 -5.30
C VAL A 666 -4.09 -47.54 -4.71
N THR A 667 -3.13 -46.68 -5.03
CA THR A 667 -1.73 -46.87 -4.63
C THR A 667 -1.30 -45.80 -3.63
N ILE A 668 -0.68 -46.21 -2.52
CA ILE A 668 0.07 -45.34 -1.61
C ILE A 668 1.53 -45.33 -2.09
N PRO A 669 2.10 -44.16 -2.45
CA PRO A 669 3.49 -44.08 -2.89
C PRO A 669 4.48 -44.61 -1.84
N GLY A 670 5.54 -45.25 -2.30
CA GLY A 670 6.63 -45.69 -1.43
C GLY A 670 7.26 -44.52 -0.69
N ASN A 671 7.57 -44.75 0.58
CA ASN A 671 8.12 -43.79 1.54
C ASN A 671 7.16 -42.65 1.95
N ASP A 672 5.96 -42.54 1.38
CA ASP A 672 4.95 -41.59 1.86
C ASP A 672 4.46 -41.92 3.29
N PRO A 673 4.23 -43.20 3.67
CA PRO A 673 3.78 -43.54 5.02
C PRO A 673 4.86 -43.36 6.06
N GLN A 674 4.51 -42.58 7.08
CA GLN A 674 5.32 -42.38 8.27
C GLN A 674 4.52 -42.82 9.51
N PRO A 675 5.17 -43.16 10.63
CA PRO A 675 4.47 -43.46 11.86
C PRO A 675 3.53 -42.30 12.25
N GLY A 676 2.23 -42.59 12.31
CA GLY A 676 1.17 -41.60 12.55
C GLY A 676 0.39 -41.17 11.31
N SER A 677 0.90 -41.44 10.11
CA SER A 677 0.17 -41.15 8.86
C SER A 677 -1.14 -41.94 8.80
N ALA A 678 -2.20 -41.30 8.33
CA ALA A 678 -3.50 -41.92 8.11
C ALA A 678 -3.98 -41.71 6.69
N TYR A 679 -4.61 -42.73 6.11
CA TYR A 679 -5.13 -42.74 4.75
C TYR A 679 -6.59 -43.14 4.77
N ARG A 680 -7.42 -42.48 3.96
CA ARG A 680 -8.82 -42.85 3.71
C ARG A 680 -8.96 -43.30 2.28
N VAL A 681 -9.61 -44.43 2.05
CA VAL A 681 -10.02 -44.89 0.69
C VAL A 681 -11.54 -44.90 0.62
N ARG A 682 -12.12 -44.37 -0.45
CA ARG A 682 -13.56 -44.51 -0.74
C ARG A 682 -13.76 -45.13 -2.11
N VAL A 683 -14.59 -46.16 -2.17
CA VAL A 683 -14.98 -46.83 -3.41
C VAL A 683 -16.49 -46.82 -3.51
N TYR A 684 -17.00 -46.45 -4.68
CA TYR A 684 -18.42 -46.42 -5.00
C TYR A 684 -18.70 -47.42 -6.12
N GLY A 685 -19.89 -47.98 -6.13
CA GLY A 685 -20.30 -48.85 -7.23
C GLY A 685 -21.74 -49.27 -7.19
N THR A 686 -22.06 -50.24 -8.06
CA THR A 686 -23.39 -50.87 -8.14
C THR A 686 -23.29 -52.39 -8.07
N ALA A 687 -24.35 -53.04 -7.61
CA ALA A 687 -24.47 -54.49 -7.60
C ALA A 687 -25.80 -54.95 -8.23
N SER A 688 -25.77 -56.09 -8.91
CA SER A 688 -26.94 -56.76 -9.50
C SER A 688 -26.89 -58.27 -9.23
N THR A 689 -28.06 -58.89 -9.03
CA THR A 689 -28.24 -60.34 -8.94
C THR A 689 -29.70 -60.72 -9.20
N THR A 690 -29.93 -61.86 -9.84
CA THR A 690 -31.27 -62.43 -10.01
C THR A 690 -31.68 -63.35 -8.84
N ALA A 691 -30.73 -63.80 -8.03
CA ALA A 691 -30.93 -64.72 -6.91
C ALA A 691 -30.68 -64.03 -5.56
N THR A 692 -30.52 -64.80 -4.47
CA THR A 692 -30.22 -64.29 -3.12
C THR A 692 -28.82 -64.71 -2.62
N PRO A 693 -27.72 -64.53 -3.39
CA PRO A 693 -26.37 -64.81 -2.90
C PRO A 693 -25.93 -63.76 -1.87
N THR A 694 -24.81 -64.02 -1.17
CA THR A 694 -24.15 -62.96 -0.39
C THR A 694 -23.03 -62.31 -1.19
N LEU A 695 -22.93 -60.98 -1.13
CA LEU A 695 -21.79 -60.22 -1.63
C LEU A 695 -21.00 -59.67 -0.45
N GLY A 696 -19.71 -59.98 -0.37
CA GLY A 696 -18.81 -59.42 0.63
C GLY A 696 -17.71 -58.55 0.06
N PHE A 697 -17.32 -57.54 0.83
CA PHE A 697 -16.23 -56.63 0.50
C PHE A 697 -15.12 -56.73 1.54
N GLY A 698 -13.86 -56.81 1.12
CA GLY A 698 -12.68 -56.85 1.99
C GLY A 698 -11.67 -55.75 1.65
N LEU A 699 -10.60 -55.65 2.44
CA LEU A 699 -9.53 -54.66 2.29
C LEU A 699 -8.16 -55.31 2.41
N LYS A 700 -7.28 -55.03 1.45
CA LYS A 700 -5.89 -55.49 1.44
C LYS A 700 -4.93 -54.32 1.20
N ILE A 701 -3.73 -54.39 1.77
CA ILE A 701 -2.59 -53.49 1.48
C ILE A 701 -1.37 -54.33 1.10
N GLY A 702 -0.77 -54.08 -0.06
CA GLY A 702 0.35 -54.88 -0.58
C GLY A 702 0.05 -56.37 -0.69
N GLY A 703 -1.23 -56.74 -0.85
CA GLY A 703 -1.71 -58.13 -0.82
C GLY A 703 -2.05 -58.70 0.56
N THR A 704 -1.66 -58.03 1.65
CA THR A 704 -1.93 -58.44 3.04
C THR A 704 -3.33 -57.99 3.48
N VAL A 705 -4.09 -58.86 4.17
CA VAL A 705 -5.47 -58.59 4.60
C VAL A 705 -5.50 -57.63 5.79
N ILE A 706 -6.16 -56.48 5.64
CA ILE A 706 -6.45 -55.52 6.73
C ILE A 706 -7.83 -55.78 7.33
N ALA A 707 -8.79 -56.13 6.47
CA ALA A 707 -10.13 -56.49 6.88
C ALA A 707 -10.69 -57.59 5.95
N ALA A 708 -11.01 -58.73 6.53
CA ALA A 708 -11.61 -59.85 5.84
C ALA A 708 -13.00 -59.49 5.28
N PRO A 709 -13.45 -60.14 4.19
CA PRO A 709 -14.72 -59.76 3.56
C PRO A 709 -15.94 -59.97 4.47
N ALA A 710 -16.66 -58.90 4.82
CA ALA A 710 -17.98 -59.03 5.44
C ALA A 710 -19.06 -59.14 4.38
N THR A 711 -19.92 -60.14 4.53
CA THR A 711 -20.92 -60.52 3.54
C THR A 711 -22.30 -59.96 3.89
N VAL A 712 -23.02 -59.51 2.86
CA VAL A 712 -24.43 -59.11 2.96
C VAL A 712 -25.24 -59.94 1.99
N THR A 713 -26.31 -60.57 2.47
CA THR A 713 -27.26 -61.30 1.63
C THR A 713 -28.05 -60.33 0.74
N ALA A 714 -27.92 -60.49 -0.57
CA ALA A 714 -28.65 -59.70 -1.54
C ALA A 714 -30.12 -60.14 -1.64
N ARG A 715 -31.00 -59.20 -1.99
CA ARG A 715 -32.38 -59.50 -2.37
C ARG A 715 -32.41 -60.16 -3.76
N SER A 716 -33.44 -60.96 -4.04
CA SER A 716 -33.68 -61.46 -5.40
C SER A 716 -34.10 -60.32 -6.33
N GLY A 717 -33.61 -60.35 -7.57
CA GLY A 717 -33.98 -59.38 -8.62
C GLY A 717 -33.38 -57.98 -8.44
N VAL A 718 -32.23 -57.86 -7.76
CA VAL A 718 -31.51 -56.59 -7.61
C VAL A 718 -30.86 -56.22 -8.95
N SER A 719 -31.07 -54.98 -9.40
CA SER A 719 -30.43 -54.42 -10.59
C SER A 719 -29.86 -53.04 -10.28
N GLY A 720 -28.54 -52.88 -10.46
CA GLY A 720 -27.83 -51.60 -10.38
C GLY A 720 -27.93 -50.88 -9.03
N LYS A 721 -28.08 -51.60 -7.91
CA LYS A 721 -28.22 -50.96 -6.59
C LYS A 721 -26.88 -50.48 -6.06
N GLY A 722 -26.86 -49.25 -5.55
CA GLY A 722 -25.64 -48.58 -5.11
C GLY A 722 -25.01 -49.20 -3.86
N TRP A 723 -23.70 -49.13 -3.78
CA TRP A 723 -22.90 -49.40 -2.59
C TRP A 723 -21.71 -48.43 -2.49
N MET A 724 -21.21 -48.25 -1.28
CA MET A 724 -20.00 -47.49 -0.96
C MET A 724 -19.19 -48.26 0.09
N ALA A 725 -17.90 -48.41 -0.15
CA ALA A 725 -16.94 -48.96 0.82
C ALA A 725 -15.93 -47.87 1.20
N GLU A 726 -15.82 -47.54 2.49
CA GLU A 726 -14.84 -46.58 3.02
C GLU A 726 -13.83 -47.30 3.92
N ALA A 727 -12.55 -47.22 3.59
CA ALA A 727 -11.46 -47.71 4.42
C ALA A 727 -10.72 -46.56 5.10
N VAL A 728 -10.24 -46.81 6.32
CA VAL A 728 -9.23 -45.96 6.97
C VAL A 728 -8.04 -46.84 7.36
N LEU A 729 -6.84 -46.45 6.93
CA LEU A 729 -5.57 -47.12 7.22
C LEU A 729 -4.67 -46.18 8.01
N HIS A 730 -3.94 -46.72 8.98
CA HIS A 730 -3.00 -46.03 9.83
C HIS A 730 -1.64 -46.71 9.71
N CYS A 731 -0.61 -45.94 9.36
CA CYS A 731 0.76 -46.40 9.45
C CYS A 731 1.24 -46.21 10.90
N ILE A 732 1.46 -47.32 11.62
CA ILE A 732 1.95 -47.33 13.00
C ILE A 732 3.48 -47.35 13.03
N GLY A 733 4.11 -48.06 12.08
CA GLY A 733 5.55 -48.16 11.94
C GLY A 733 5.94 -48.20 10.46
N ASN A 734 7.10 -47.65 10.10
CA ASN A 734 7.61 -47.60 8.73
C ASN A 734 8.81 -48.53 8.50
N GLY A 735 9.24 -48.64 7.25
CA GLY A 735 10.36 -49.46 6.79
C GLY A 735 9.91 -50.73 6.07
N VAL A 736 10.88 -51.61 5.77
CA VAL A 736 10.66 -52.90 5.08
C VAL A 736 9.73 -53.86 5.83
N SER A 737 9.50 -53.60 7.13
CA SER A 737 8.54 -54.32 7.97
C SER A 737 7.60 -53.34 8.68
N GLY A 738 7.09 -52.36 7.92
CA GLY A 738 6.16 -51.37 8.45
C GLY A 738 4.89 -52.01 9.03
N THR A 739 4.36 -51.40 10.08
CA THR A 739 3.17 -51.88 10.79
C THR A 739 1.98 -51.01 10.41
N TRP A 740 0.89 -51.63 9.99
CA TRP A 740 -0.33 -50.98 9.56
C TRP A 740 -1.51 -51.45 10.38
N ALA A 741 -2.47 -50.58 10.66
CA ALA A 741 -3.77 -50.97 11.18
C ALA A 741 -4.86 -50.27 10.38
N GLY A 742 -6.08 -50.80 10.39
CA GLY A 742 -7.16 -50.14 9.70
C GLY A 742 -8.45 -50.92 9.75
N GLY A 743 -9.44 -50.44 9.01
CA GLY A 743 -10.71 -51.10 8.85
C GLY A 743 -11.48 -50.59 7.63
N LEU A 744 -12.54 -51.30 7.28
CA LEU A 744 -13.43 -50.97 6.17
C LEU A 744 -14.87 -50.93 6.66
N THR A 745 -15.61 -49.92 6.20
CA THR A 745 -17.03 -49.74 6.43
C THR A 745 -17.80 -49.84 5.11
N LEU A 746 -18.80 -50.71 5.05
CA LEU A 746 -19.65 -50.90 3.87
C LEU A 746 -21.04 -50.29 4.10
N MET A 747 -21.51 -49.52 3.12
CA MET A 747 -22.87 -49.03 2.98
C MET A 747 -23.47 -49.55 1.68
N GLN A 748 -24.69 -50.12 1.71
CA GLN A 748 -25.27 -50.76 0.54
C GLN A 748 -26.79 -50.65 0.44
N GLN A 749 -27.33 -50.84 -0.77
CA GLN A 749 -28.77 -50.86 -1.06
C GLN A 749 -29.25 -52.17 -1.73
N TYR A 750 -28.40 -53.18 -1.89
CA TYR A 750 -28.74 -54.46 -2.53
C TYR A 750 -29.33 -55.51 -1.55
N GLY A 751 -29.06 -55.39 -0.26
CA GLY A 751 -29.55 -56.27 0.82
C GLY A 751 -30.96 -55.94 1.30
N THR A 752 -31.47 -56.76 2.23
CA THR A 752 -32.83 -56.66 2.80
C THR A 752 -33.04 -55.46 3.72
N ALA A 753 -31.96 -54.90 4.27
CA ALA A 753 -31.92 -53.63 5.00
C ALA A 753 -30.68 -52.83 4.58
N SER A 754 -30.73 -51.49 4.69
CA SER A 754 -29.53 -50.66 4.61
C SER A 754 -28.73 -50.81 5.91
N VAL A 755 -27.67 -51.60 5.85
CA VAL A 755 -26.81 -51.94 6.99
C VAL A 755 -25.45 -51.28 6.79
N VAL A 756 -24.91 -50.68 7.85
CA VAL A 756 -23.51 -50.26 7.96
C VAL A 756 -22.75 -51.42 8.61
N THR A 757 -21.76 -51.97 7.92
CA THR A 757 -20.91 -53.05 8.45
C THR A 757 -19.48 -52.56 8.57
N SER A 758 -18.91 -52.55 9.77
CA SER A 758 -17.51 -52.18 10.03
C SER A 758 -16.66 -53.41 10.34
N MET A 759 -15.40 -53.42 9.87
CA MET A 759 -14.52 -54.59 9.89
C MET A 759 -13.07 -54.17 10.18
N SER A 760 -12.33 -54.95 10.97
CA SER A 760 -10.89 -54.78 11.21
C SER A 760 -10.26 -56.08 11.70
N ASP A 761 -9.11 -56.49 11.16
CA ASP A 761 -8.41 -57.73 11.57
C ASP A 761 -7.14 -57.48 12.42
N GLY A 762 -7.00 -56.28 12.97
CA GLY A 762 -5.84 -55.89 13.78
C GLY A 762 -4.69 -55.32 12.96
N ALA A 763 -3.49 -55.25 13.57
CA ALA A 763 -2.32 -54.69 12.91
C ALA A 763 -1.60 -55.73 12.04
N VAL A 764 -1.10 -55.32 10.87
CA VAL A 764 -0.42 -56.15 9.89
C VAL A 764 0.94 -55.57 9.50
N THR A 765 1.77 -56.40 8.87
CA THR A 765 3.08 -55.98 8.37
C THR A 765 3.05 -55.78 6.86
N ASN A 766 3.53 -54.64 6.37
CA ASN A 766 3.71 -54.36 4.94
C ASN A 766 4.86 -53.36 4.71
N ASP A 767 5.65 -53.55 3.65
CA ASP A 767 6.78 -52.68 3.29
C ASP A 767 6.30 -51.28 2.91
N THR A 768 6.74 -50.26 3.64
CA THR A 768 6.38 -48.86 3.35
C THR A 768 7.39 -48.14 2.47
N THR A 769 8.48 -48.82 2.07
CA THR A 769 9.56 -48.21 1.28
C THR A 769 9.31 -48.28 -0.23
N THR A 770 8.36 -49.10 -0.65
CA THR A 770 7.93 -49.32 -2.03
C THR A 770 6.47 -48.90 -2.22
N ASP A 771 6.03 -48.69 -3.46
CA ASP A 771 4.64 -48.38 -3.78
C ASP A 771 3.72 -49.52 -3.32
N MET A 772 2.65 -49.18 -2.60
CA MET A 772 1.73 -50.15 -2.01
C MET A 772 0.34 -50.01 -2.60
N ASP A 773 -0.14 -51.09 -3.20
CA ASP A 773 -1.52 -51.18 -3.63
C ASP A 773 -2.44 -51.45 -2.45
N VAL A 774 -3.41 -50.56 -2.26
CA VAL A 774 -4.56 -50.72 -1.39
C VAL A 774 -5.73 -51.19 -2.24
N ALA A 775 -6.14 -52.43 -2.06
CA ALA A 775 -7.21 -53.05 -2.82
C ALA A 775 -8.46 -53.21 -1.95
N VAL A 776 -9.58 -52.64 -2.40
CA VAL A 776 -10.90 -53.10 -1.97
C VAL A 776 -11.22 -54.33 -2.79
N THR A 777 -11.54 -55.43 -2.13
CA THR A 777 -11.88 -56.70 -2.78
C THR A 777 -13.38 -56.96 -2.70
N ALA A 778 -13.91 -57.77 -3.61
CA ALA A 778 -15.28 -58.27 -3.56
C ALA A 778 -15.35 -59.77 -3.83
N LYS A 779 -16.35 -60.44 -3.23
CA LYS A 779 -16.57 -61.88 -3.36
C LYS A 779 -18.06 -62.22 -3.28
N TRP A 780 -18.57 -62.96 -4.26
CA TRP A 780 -19.90 -63.59 -4.15
C TRP A 780 -19.81 -64.94 -3.43
N SER A 781 -20.88 -65.35 -2.74
CA SER A 781 -20.95 -66.69 -2.11
C SER A 781 -20.97 -67.84 -3.12
N VAL A 782 -21.41 -67.56 -4.35
CA VAL A 782 -21.57 -68.54 -5.43
C VAL A 782 -21.45 -67.85 -6.78
N ALA A 783 -20.87 -68.53 -7.76
CA ALA A 783 -20.87 -68.07 -9.15
C ALA A 783 -22.30 -68.09 -9.72
N GLY A 784 -22.59 -67.19 -10.64
CA GLY A 784 -23.90 -67.06 -11.26
C GLY A 784 -23.89 -65.92 -12.26
N ALA A 785 -24.36 -66.21 -13.48
CA ALA A 785 -24.36 -65.27 -14.61
C ALA A 785 -25.11 -63.94 -14.34
N GLY A 786 -26.04 -63.93 -13.37
CA GLY A 786 -26.76 -62.72 -12.95
C GLY A 786 -26.02 -61.87 -11.91
N ASN A 787 -24.95 -62.37 -11.29
CA ASN A 787 -24.23 -61.71 -10.20
C ASN A 787 -23.17 -60.76 -10.77
N THR A 788 -23.31 -59.46 -10.53
CA THR A 788 -22.32 -58.46 -10.89
C THR A 788 -22.15 -57.42 -9.78
N ALA A 789 -20.91 -57.13 -9.41
CA ALA A 789 -20.55 -55.99 -8.59
C ALA A 789 -19.54 -55.15 -9.37
N THR A 790 -19.86 -53.88 -9.66
CA THR A 790 -19.05 -53.00 -10.49
C THR A 790 -18.69 -51.75 -9.71
N ALA A 791 -17.39 -51.47 -9.56
CA ALA A 791 -16.93 -50.19 -9.03
C ALA A 791 -17.05 -49.10 -10.12
N THR A 792 -17.53 -47.92 -9.73
CA THR A 792 -17.73 -46.76 -10.60
C THR A 792 -16.81 -45.59 -10.26
N ALA A 793 -16.26 -45.54 -9.04
CA ALA A 793 -15.26 -44.57 -8.63
C ALA A 793 -14.44 -45.11 -7.44
N ALA A 794 -13.18 -44.71 -7.36
CA ALA A 794 -12.31 -44.97 -6.22
C ALA A 794 -11.40 -43.76 -5.99
N VAL A 795 -11.20 -43.37 -4.72
CA VAL A 795 -10.31 -42.27 -4.31
C VAL A 795 -9.56 -42.66 -3.04
N ILE A 796 -8.34 -42.19 -2.89
CA ILE A 796 -7.57 -42.25 -1.65
C ILE A 796 -7.16 -40.83 -1.22
N GLU A 797 -7.08 -40.60 0.08
CA GLU A 797 -6.69 -39.31 0.66
C GLU A 797 -5.77 -39.58 1.85
N ARG A 798 -4.66 -38.86 1.97
CA ARG A 798 -3.94 -38.80 3.25
C ARG A 798 -4.68 -37.83 4.16
N ILE A 799 -5.11 -38.31 5.32
CA ILE A 799 -6.00 -37.60 6.26
C ILE A 799 -5.33 -37.32 7.62
N GLY A 800 -4.07 -37.73 7.79
CA GLY A 800 -3.27 -37.55 9.01
C GLY A 800 -1.80 -37.79 8.74
#